data_AF-A0A9D8N8G3-F1
#
_entry.id   AF-A0A9D8N8G3-F1
#
_cell.length_a   1.000
_cell.length_b   1.000
_cell.length_c   1.000
_cell.angle_alpha   90.00
_cell.angle_beta   90.00
_cell.angle_gamma   90.00
#
_symmetry.space_group_name_H-M   'P 1'
#
loop_
_entity.id
_entity.type
_entity.pdbx_description
1 polymer ?
#
loop_
_entity_poly.entity_id
_entity_poly.type
_entity_poly.pdbx_seq_one_letter_code
_entity_poly.pdbx_strand_id
1 'polypeptide(L)'
;SVSIEHISYWLKKYEGHIGVGICSCRYGRKKMDEGCADDYRDWCIGVGDMADYLRETGRGHDITYDEAMAILKKAEDHGFVHQVTNIDGEGKIFAICNCNVKICNALRTSQLFNTPNMSRSAYVAKVDPENCVACGRCVEYCPAGAVKLGQKLCTKSGPQTYPKQELPDAAKWGPHKWNEDYRDRNRINCYPTGTAPCKTACPAHIAVQGYLKKAAEGKYTEALELIKRENPFPAVCGRICNRRCEDACTRGTIDRPLAIDAVKKFLAERDLHAETRFVPEVNICSNVQERWEEKIAIIGGGPAGMSCANYLATMGYLPTVFEKNEEPGGMLRYGIPSYKLEKDVIKAEIDIMKEIGVEVRTGVEVGKDVTIAQLREQGYKAFYVAIGCQGGRLPGIPGETLEGTATAIDFLHEANCGKVAVSGKVVVVGGGNVAIDAARVALRSGASSVTMLSLETEDIMPASLEERAEAREDGVVLNPGWGPKEVLGEGRVSGIVFKKCTSVFNAEHKFAPEYDESELITLEADMVIFAIGQTVVLGDLLKDTKVEFFRGVYPVADKLTYQTAEPDIFVGGDVFTGPKFAIDAIAAGKEAAESLHRFVQHGHMTIGRNRRDFIELDKEDILVESYDNGSRQDPGVVPVKDKFSEYQGTLTEEQVRKETARCLSCGASVVDENRCIGCGICTTKCGFDAIHLYREHPEASHMVTSEDKFSGILPYMIKRTGKIIFKK
;
A
#
# COMPACT_ATOMS: atom_id res chain seq x y z
N SER A 1 -14.22 -3.98 34.51
CA SER A 1 -14.18 -2.50 34.52
C SER A 1 -15.03 -2.01 35.67
N VAL A 2 -14.81 -0.77 36.11
CA VAL A 2 -15.74 -0.01 36.97
C VAL A 2 -16.44 1.08 36.15
N SER A 3 -17.58 1.61 36.61
CA SER A 3 -18.42 2.52 35.82
C SER A 3 -17.68 3.74 35.25
N ILE A 4 -16.79 4.36 36.05
CA ILE A 4 -16.00 5.54 35.66
C ILE A 4 -15.00 5.28 34.52
N GLU A 5 -14.69 4.02 34.22
CA GLU A 5 -13.81 3.62 33.11
C GLU A 5 -14.57 3.56 31.76
N HIS A 6 -15.91 3.65 31.77
CA HIS A 6 -16.74 3.63 30.58
C HIS A 6 -17.11 5.05 30.13
N ILE A 7 -16.83 5.41 28.88
CA ILE A 7 -17.21 6.72 28.33
C ILE A 7 -18.74 6.92 28.36
N SER A 8 -19.49 5.85 28.09
CA SER A 8 -20.96 5.87 28.13
C SER A 8 -21.54 6.22 29.50
N TYR A 9 -20.83 5.88 30.59
CA TYR A 9 -21.24 6.30 31.94
C TYR A 9 -21.21 7.83 32.07
N TRP A 10 -20.14 8.47 31.57
CA TRP A 10 -19.99 9.92 31.62
C TRP A 10 -21.01 10.63 30.73
N LEU A 11 -21.20 10.16 29.50
CA LEU A 11 -22.20 10.75 28.61
C LEU A 11 -23.62 10.64 29.20
N LYS A 12 -24.00 9.49 29.79
CA LYS A 12 -25.30 9.35 30.46
C LYS A 12 -25.43 10.24 31.70
N LYS A 13 -24.36 10.38 32.47
CA LYS A 13 -24.35 11.24 33.66
C LYS A 13 -24.64 12.70 33.32
N TYR A 14 -24.16 13.17 32.17
CA TYR A 14 -24.32 14.54 31.70
C TYR A 14 -25.36 14.66 30.57
N GLU A 15 -26.29 13.71 30.48
CA GLU A 15 -27.35 13.76 29.47
C GLU A 15 -28.15 15.07 29.58
N GLY A 16 -28.38 15.73 28.44
CA GLY A 16 -28.94 17.09 28.38
C GLY A 16 -27.92 18.23 28.56
N HIS A 17 -26.67 17.92 28.92
CA HIS A 17 -25.55 18.86 29.07
C HIS A 17 -24.30 18.36 28.34
N ILE A 18 -24.47 17.96 27.09
CA ILE A 18 -23.39 17.49 26.22
C ILE A 18 -23.25 18.49 25.07
N GLY A 19 -22.03 18.96 24.85
CA GLY A 19 -21.71 19.84 23.74
C GLY A 19 -20.52 19.31 22.96
N VAL A 20 -20.34 19.79 21.74
CA VAL A 20 -19.17 19.50 20.92
C VAL A 20 -18.61 20.77 20.33
N GLY A 21 -17.29 20.83 20.21
CA GLY A 21 -16.64 21.95 19.54
C GLY A 21 -15.25 21.60 19.03
N ILE A 22 -14.49 22.66 18.75
CA ILE A 22 -13.18 22.55 18.12
C ILE A 22 -12.18 21.75 18.97
N CYS A 23 -11.40 20.90 18.31
CA CYS A 23 -10.19 20.34 18.89
C CYS A 23 -9.08 21.39 18.87
N SER A 24 -8.80 21.97 20.03
CA SER A 24 -7.74 22.97 20.22
C SER A 24 -6.36 22.50 19.74
N CYS A 25 -6.06 21.20 19.87
CA CYS A 25 -4.79 20.62 19.40
C CYS A 25 -4.69 20.63 17.87
N ARG A 26 -5.74 20.18 17.16
CA ARG A 26 -5.80 20.21 15.70
C ARG A 26 -5.76 21.64 15.18
N TYR A 27 -6.59 22.51 15.76
CA TYR A 27 -6.67 23.93 15.39
C TYR A 27 -5.34 24.65 15.60
N GLY A 28 -4.73 24.51 16.79
CA GLY A 28 -3.47 25.15 17.12
C GLY A 28 -2.32 24.69 16.22
N ARG A 29 -2.21 23.38 15.94
CA ARG A 29 -1.19 22.85 15.02
C ARG A 29 -1.42 23.31 13.58
N LYS A 30 -2.67 23.39 13.13
CA LYS A 30 -3.01 23.97 11.82
C LYS A 30 -2.55 25.43 11.70
N LYS A 31 -2.63 26.22 12.78
CA LYS A 31 -2.12 27.61 12.81
C LYS A 31 -0.59 27.73 12.83
N MET A 32 0.13 26.65 13.11
CA MET A 32 1.59 26.59 13.10
C MET A 32 2.13 25.87 11.85
N ASP A 33 1.30 25.63 10.84
CA ASP A 33 1.63 24.83 9.64
C ASP A 33 2.14 23.41 9.96
N GLU A 34 1.73 22.87 11.12
CA GLU A 34 2.01 21.52 11.59
C GLU A 34 0.74 20.66 11.67
N GLY A 35 -0.28 20.99 10.88
CA GLY A 35 -1.54 20.25 10.83
C GLY A 35 -1.34 18.79 10.38
N CYS A 36 -2.36 17.94 10.57
CA CYS A 36 -2.29 16.54 10.15
C CYS A 36 -3.36 16.14 9.14
N ALA A 37 -3.92 17.12 8.42
CA ALA A 37 -4.97 16.96 7.39
C ALA A 37 -6.37 16.56 7.89
N ASP A 38 -6.54 16.40 9.20
CA ASP A 38 -7.85 16.21 9.83
C ASP A 38 -8.61 17.56 9.92
N ASP A 39 -9.94 17.52 9.77
CA ASP A 39 -10.79 18.65 10.17
C ASP A 39 -10.70 18.83 11.70
N TYR A 40 -10.72 20.07 12.20
CA TYR A 40 -10.56 20.34 13.63
C TYR A 40 -11.89 20.50 14.37
N ARG A 41 -13.03 20.59 13.67
CA ARG A 41 -14.34 20.82 14.25
C ARG A 41 -14.93 19.54 14.81
N ASP A 42 -15.71 19.71 15.85
CA ASP A 42 -16.57 18.70 16.48
C ASP A 42 -15.88 17.40 16.89
N TRP A 43 -14.64 17.50 17.35
CA TRP A 43 -13.88 16.37 17.92
C TRP A 43 -13.70 16.45 19.43
N CYS A 44 -14.00 17.60 20.04
CA CYS A 44 -13.90 17.79 21.48
C CYS A 44 -15.30 17.78 22.08
N ILE A 45 -15.66 16.72 22.78
CA ILE A 45 -16.97 16.62 23.44
C ILE A 45 -16.82 17.24 24.82
N GLY A 46 -17.49 18.37 25.06
CA GLY A 46 -17.62 18.99 26.37
C GLY A 46 -18.83 18.44 27.12
N VAL A 47 -18.75 18.37 28.45
CA VAL A 47 -19.88 17.97 29.30
C VAL A 47 -20.04 18.93 30.48
N GLY A 48 -21.27 19.09 30.98
CA GLY A 48 -21.57 20.00 32.09
C GLY A 48 -21.13 21.44 31.78
N ASP A 49 -20.39 22.07 32.70
CA ASP A 49 -19.90 23.45 32.59
C ASP A 49 -19.16 23.74 31.26
N MET A 50 -18.46 22.73 30.71
CA MET A 50 -17.77 22.89 29.43
C MET A 50 -18.73 22.92 28.24
N ALA A 51 -19.83 22.15 28.28
CA ALA A 51 -20.86 22.20 27.26
C ALA A 51 -21.53 23.60 27.25
N ASP A 52 -21.86 24.12 28.43
CA ASP A 52 -22.40 25.48 28.58
C ASP A 52 -21.45 26.53 28.03
N TYR A 53 -20.16 26.46 28.36
CA TYR A 53 -19.16 27.35 27.82
C TYR A 53 -19.06 27.29 26.29
N LEU A 54 -19.08 26.07 25.69
CA LEU A 54 -19.02 25.91 24.24
C LEU A 54 -20.21 26.61 23.55
N ARG A 55 -21.42 26.41 24.10
CA ARG A 55 -22.66 27.02 23.63
C ARG A 55 -22.64 28.54 23.80
N GLU A 56 -22.34 29.04 24.99
CA GLU A 56 -22.41 30.47 25.33
C GLU A 56 -21.36 31.31 24.59
N THR A 57 -20.20 30.72 24.28
CA THR A 57 -19.15 31.41 23.53
C THR A 57 -19.26 31.24 22.02
N GLY A 58 -20.22 30.45 21.52
CA GLY A 58 -20.35 30.12 20.10
C GLY A 58 -19.15 29.33 19.55
N ARG A 59 -18.42 28.62 20.42
CA ARG A 59 -17.24 27.81 20.06
C ARG A 59 -17.57 26.33 19.87
N GLY A 60 -18.84 25.98 20.04
CA GLY A 60 -19.41 24.67 19.85
C GLY A 60 -20.93 24.75 19.92
N HIS A 61 -21.57 23.60 19.94
CA HIS A 61 -23.03 23.49 20.04
C HIS A 61 -23.40 22.26 20.87
N ASP A 62 -24.63 22.22 21.36
CA ASP A 62 -25.15 21.06 22.08
C ASP A 62 -25.33 19.88 21.12
N ILE A 63 -25.17 18.68 21.66
CA ILE A 63 -25.41 17.41 20.98
C ILE A 63 -26.10 16.43 21.90
N THR A 64 -26.77 15.45 21.31
CA THR A 64 -27.39 14.33 22.01
C THR A 64 -26.36 13.25 22.40
N TYR A 65 -26.76 12.33 23.26
CA TYR A 65 -25.97 11.15 23.60
C TYR A 65 -25.61 10.33 22.35
N ASP A 66 -26.57 10.12 21.44
CA ASP A 66 -26.36 9.30 20.25
C ASP A 66 -25.40 9.97 19.25
N GLU A 67 -25.48 11.28 19.08
CA GLU A 67 -24.52 12.05 18.28
C GLU A 67 -23.10 11.98 18.88
N ALA A 68 -22.98 12.07 20.21
CA ALA A 68 -21.69 11.89 20.89
C ALA A 68 -21.11 10.49 20.64
N MET A 69 -21.94 9.44 20.71
CA MET A 69 -21.53 8.07 20.40
C MET A 69 -21.12 7.90 18.94
N ALA A 70 -21.79 8.55 18.00
CA ALA A 70 -21.42 8.53 16.57
C ALA A 70 -20.04 9.18 16.34
N ILE A 71 -19.76 10.32 16.98
CA ILE A 71 -18.45 10.98 16.93
C ILE A 71 -17.35 10.06 17.48
N LEU A 72 -17.60 9.40 18.63
CA LEU A 72 -16.65 8.46 19.24
C LEU A 72 -16.38 7.27 18.32
N LYS A 73 -17.42 6.70 17.69
CA LYS A 73 -17.27 5.60 16.72
C LYS A 73 -16.43 6.03 15.51
N LYS A 74 -16.70 7.21 14.94
CA LYS A 74 -15.93 7.76 13.83
C LYS A 74 -14.47 7.99 14.20
N ALA A 75 -14.24 8.53 15.40
CA ALA A 75 -12.90 8.68 15.96
C ALA A 75 -12.17 7.34 16.10
N GLU A 76 -12.84 6.29 16.59
CA GLU A 76 -12.27 4.93 16.66
C GLU A 76 -11.93 4.38 15.29
N ASP A 77 -12.76 4.62 14.27
CA ASP A 77 -12.53 4.17 12.89
C ASP A 77 -11.28 4.79 12.28
N HIS A 78 -10.95 6.03 12.67
CA HIS A 78 -9.67 6.70 12.37
C HIS A 78 -8.52 6.35 13.33
N GLY A 79 -8.80 5.57 14.38
CA GLY A 79 -7.85 5.19 15.42
C GLY A 79 -7.41 6.35 16.31
N PHE A 80 -8.30 7.31 16.54
CA PHE A 80 -8.11 8.36 17.52
C PHE A 80 -8.36 7.82 18.92
N VAL A 81 -7.57 8.30 19.87
CA VAL A 81 -7.63 7.87 21.27
C VAL A 81 -8.64 8.71 22.02
N HIS A 82 -9.61 8.08 22.65
CA HIS A 82 -10.50 8.75 23.59
C HIS A 82 -9.75 9.06 24.88
N GLN A 83 -9.73 10.33 25.28
CA GLN A 83 -9.13 10.77 26.53
C GLN A 83 -10.14 11.54 27.35
N VAL A 84 -10.35 11.10 28.58
CA VAL A 84 -11.16 11.79 29.58
C VAL A 84 -10.22 12.59 30.48
N THR A 85 -10.53 13.86 30.73
CA THR A 85 -9.76 14.62 31.71
C THR A 85 -10.35 14.41 33.10
N ASN A 86 -9.49 14.04 34.06
CA ASN A 86 -9.88 13.57 35.39
C ASN A 86 -9.24 14.38 36.54
N ILE A 87 -8.80 15.61 36.25
CA ILE A 87 -8.12 16.47 37.23
C ILE A 87 -9.09 17.17 38.21
N ASP A 88 -10.40 17.03 38.00
CA ASP A 88 -11.46 17.64 38.82
C ASP A 88 -11.95 16.73 39.96
N GLY A 89 -11.29 15.59 40.17
CA GLY A 89 -11.60 14.62 41.23
C GLY A 89 -12.61 13.53 40.83
N GLU A 90 -12.91 12.64 41.78
CA GLU A 90 -13.79 11.50 41.53
C GLU A 90 -15.21 11.95 41.19
N GLY A 91 -15.73 11.48 40.05
CA GLY A 91 -17.10 11.76 39.63
C GLY A 91 -17.30 13.07 38.86
N LYS A 92 -16.25 13.80 38.48
CA LYS A 92 -16.39 14.96 37.58
C LYS A 92 -15.38 14.87 36.44
N ILE A 93 -15.84 15.16 35.23
CA ILE A 93 -14.99 15.35 34.05
C ILE A 93 -15.48 16.61 33.33
N PHE A 94 -14.61 17.27 32.57
CA PHE A 94 -15.01 18.44 31.78
C PHE A 94 -15.11 18.16 30.27
N ALA A 95 -14.37 17.18 29.76
CA ALA A 95 -14.37 16.86 28.33
C ALA A 95 -13.87 15.44 28.02
N ILE A 96 -14.29 14.95 26.86
CA ILE A 96 -13.81 13.74 26.19
C ILE A 96 -13.15 14.16 24.87
N CYS A 97 -11.83 13.99 24.78
CA CYS A 97 -11.04 14.33 23.59
C CYS A 97 -10.89 13.13 22.66
N ASN A 98 -11.01 13.35 21.35
CA ASN A 98 -10.76 12.35 20.29
C ASN A 98 -9.37 12.56 19.66
N CYS A 99 -8.33 12.07 20.33
CA CYS A 99 -6.94 12.47 20.12
C CYS A 99 -6.23 11.71 18.98
N ASN A 100 -5.82 12.44 17.94
CA ASN A 100 -4.89 11.93 16.93
C ASN A 100 -3.43 12.07 17.42
N VAL A 101 -2.67 10.97 17.43
CA VAL A 101 -1.26 10.95 17.84
C VAL A 101 -0.38 11.91 17.03
N LYS A 102 -0.75 12.24 15.78
CA LYS A 102 0.00 13.18 14.94
C LYS A 102 0.06 14.60 15.55
N ILE A 103 -0.93 15.00 16.34
CA ILE A 103 -1.11 16.41 16.77
C ILE A 103 -1.48 16.61 18.25
N CYS A 104 -1.82 15.54 18.98
CA CYS A 104 -2.38 15.67 20.32
C CYS A 104 -1.35 16.19 21.35
N ASN A 105 -1.69 17.28 22.03
CA ASN A 105 -0.87 17.84 23.11
C ASN A 105 -0.97 17.06 24.42
N ALA A 106 -2.07 16.34 24.68
CA ALA A 106 -2.19 15.49 25.85
C ALA A 106 -1.31 14.24 25.72
N LEU A 107 -1.40 13.50 24.61
CA LEU A 107 -0.50 12.37 24.34
C LEU A 107 0.97 12.80 24.32
N ARG A 108 1.28 14.01 23.82
CA ARG A 108 2.63 14.58 23.82
C ARG A 108 3.30 14.50 25.19
N THR A 109 2.58 14.75 26.30
CA THR A 109 3.18 14.73 27.63
C THR A 109 3.79 13.34 27.91
N SER A 110 3.02 12.27 27.76
CA SER A 110 3.53 10.91 27.96
C SER A 110 4.59 10.48 26.95
N GLN A 111 4.45 10.87 25.69
CA GLN A 111 5.27 10.34 24.61
C GLN A 111 6.60 11.08 24.45
N LEU A 112 6.60 12.41 24.56
CA LEU A 112 7.82 13.21 24.46
C LEU A 112 8.74 12.98 25.66
N PHE A 113 8.18 12.84 26.87
CA PHE A 113 8.99 12.59 28.07
C PHE A 113 9.25 11.10 28.30
N ASN A 114 8.75 10.19 27.45
CA ASN A 114 8.78 8.73 27.63
C ASN A 114 8.28 8.29 29.03
N THR A 115 7.20 8.90 29.49
CA THR A 115 6.57 8.59 30.79
C THR A 115 5.11 8.16 30.54
N PRO A 116 4.88 6.89 30.19
CA PRO A 116 3.56 6.39 29.78
C PRO A 116 2.49 6.56 30.87
N ASN A 117 2.90 6.54 32.15
CA ASN A 117 2.03 6.74 33.30
C ASN A 117 1.30 8.10 33.33
N MET A 118 1.75 9.10 32.55
CA MET A 118 1.01 10.38 32.43
C MET A 118 -0.26 10.28 31.59
N SER A 119 -0.41 9.23 30.77
CA SER A 119 -1.60 9.01 29.92
C SER A 119 -2.18 7.59 30.07
N ARG A 120 -1.71 6.83 31.06
CA ARG A 120 -2.03 5.41 31.22
C ARG A 120 -3.42 5.25 31.84
N SER A 121 -4.25 4.41 31.23
CA SER A 121 -5.50 3.94 31.84
C SER A 121 -5.25 2.78 32.81
N ALA A 122 -6.30 2.25 33.43
CA ALA A 122 -6.21 1.05 34.26
C ALA A 122 -5.83 -0.23 33.49
N TYR A 123 -5.62 -0.13 32.17
CA TYR A 123 -5.51 -1.27 31.27
C TYR A 123 -4.16 -1.36 30.56
N VAL A 124 -3.76 -2.58 30.26
CA VAL A 124 -2.60 -2.92 29.44
C VAL A 124 -3.03 -3.89 28.35
N ALA A 125 -2.60 -3.65 27.12
CA ALA A 125 -2.88 -4.56 26.01
C ALA A 125 -1.91 -5.74 26.02
N LYS A 126 -2.41 -6.95 25.77
CA LYS A 126 -1.58 -8.14 25.54
C LYS A 126 -2.05 -8.88 24.30
N VAL A 127 -1.09 -9.47 23.58
CA VAL A 127 -1.35 -10.26 22.37
C VAL A 127 -1.36 -11.74 22.73
N ASP A 128 -2.34 -12.45 22.20
CA ASP A 128 -2.31 -13.90 22.05
C ASP A 128 -1.63 -14.24 20.71
N PRO A 129 -0.40 -14.79 20.72
CA PRO A 129 0.35 -15.09 19.51
C PRO A 129 -0.34 -16.13 18.62
N GLU A 130 -1.10 -17.06 19.19
CA GLU A 130 -1.77 -18.13 18.43
C GLU A 130 -2.81 -17.55 17.47
N ASN A 131 -3.56 -16.58 17.97
CA ASN A 131 -4.59 -15.92 17.19
C ASN A 131 -4.03 -14.84 16.24
N CYS A 132 -2.85 -14.30 16.54
CA CYS A 132 -2.24 -13.23 15.77
C CYS A 132 -1.76 -13.67 14.38
N VAL A 133 -2.06 -12.86 13.36
CA VAL A 133 -1.67 -13.11 11.96
C VAL A 133 -0.67 -12.07 11.42
N ALA A 134 -0.08 -11.25 12.28
CA ALA A 134 0.82 -10.16 11.89
C ALA A 134 0.29 -9.26 10.75
N CYS A 135 -1.01 -8.98 10.72
CA CYS A 135 -1.58 -8.09 9.70
C CYS A 135 -1.04 -6.65 9.79
N GLY A 136 -0.61 -6.23 10.98
CA GLY A 136 0.01 -4.93 11.25
C GLY A 136 -0.99 -3.83 11.62
N ARG A 137 -2.30 -4.05 11.54
CA ARG A 137 -3.30 -3.00 11.82
C ARG A 137 -3.13 -2.38 13.21
N CYS A 138 -2.97 -3.19 14.26
CA CYS A 138 -2.76 -2.69 15.61
C CYS A 138 -1.47 -1.87 15.76
N VAL A 139 -0.45 -2.13 14.94
CA VAL A 139 0.82 -1.40 14.90
C VAL A 139 0.63 -0.04 14.24
N GLU A 140 -0.03 0.01 13.08
CA GLU A 140 -0.25 1.24 12.31
C GLU A 140 -1.06 2.28 13.11
N TYR A 141 -2.00 1.83 13.95
CA TYR A 141 -2.84 2.70 14.78
C TYR A 141 -2.33 2.89 16.22
N CYS A 142 -1.23 2.25 16.64
CA CYS A 142 -0.74 2.42 18.00
C CYS A 142 -0.22 3.85 18.23
N PRO A 143 -0.81 4.64 19.15
CA PRO A 143 -0.38 6.02 19.39
C PRO A 143 0.97 6.08 20.14
N ALA A 144 1.25 5.07 20.94
CA ALA A 144 2.43 5.02 21.78
C ALA A 144 3.63 4.35 21.09
N GLY A 145 3.44 3.68 19.95
CA GLY A 145 4.46 2.77 19.41
C GLY A 145 4.76 1.59 20.35
N ALA A 146 3.80 1.23 21.19
CA ALA A 146 3.88 0.11 22.12
C ALA A 146 3.67 -1.24 21.42
N VAL A 147 2.93 -1.26 20.31
CA VAL A 147 2.70 -2.49 19.51
C VAL A 147 3.57 -2.42 18.27
N LYS A 148 4.36 -3.48 18.01
CA LYS A 148 5.16 -3.64 16.79
C LYS A 148 5.03 -5.04 16.24
N LEU A 149 5.31 -5.22 14.95
CA LEU A 149 5.45 -6.54 14.36
C LEU A 149 6.78 -7.16 14.76
N GLY A 150 6.71 -8.44 15.11
CA GLY A 150 7.85 -9.30 15.38
C GLY A 150 7.65 -10.68 14.73
N GLN A 151 8.57 -11.57 15.07
CA GLN A 151 8.59 -12.97 14.68
C GLN A 151 7.79 -13.80 15.69
N LYS A 152 6.99 -14.73 15.16
CA LYS A 152 6.30 -15.76 15.94
C LYS A 152 7.11 -17.05 16.05
N LEU A 153 7.75 -17.46 14.95
CA LEU A 153 8.56 -18.67 14.90
C LEU A 153 9.69 -18.63 15.94
N CYS A 154 10.00 -19.77 16.55
CA CYS A 154 11.18 -19.88 17.39
C CYS A 154 12.45 -19.71 16.54
N THR A 155 13.50 -19.21 17.18
CA THR A 155 14.85 -19.31 16.63
C THR A 155 15.49 -20.65 17.00
N LYS A 156 16.63 -20.99 16.40
CA LYS A 156 17.44 -22.16 16.78
C LYS A 156 17.84 -22.13 18.27
N SER A 157 17.90 -20.93 18.87
CA SER A 157 18.22 -20.72 20.29
C SER A 157 16.99 -20.67 21.21
N GLY A 158 15.77 -20.84 20.67
CA GLY A 158 14.52 -20.80 21.43
C GLY A 158 13.59 -19.63 21.06
N PRO A 159 12.54 -19.38 21.87
CA PRO A 159 11.56 -18.32 21.61
C PRO A 159 12.17 -16.92 21.63
N GLN A 160 11.64 -16.03 20.79
CA GLN A 160 12.08 -14.63 20.73
C GLN A 160 11.67 -13.84 21.98
N THR A 161 12.56 -12.95 22.43
CA THR A 161 12.30 -12.02 23.53
C THR A 161 12.44 -10.58 23.03
N TYR A 162 11.57 -9.70 23.53
CA TYR A 162 11.48 -8.33 23.04
C TYR A 162 11.80 -7.34 24.16
N PRO A 163 12.48 -6.23 23.85
CA PRO A 163 12.85 -5.25 24.87
C PRO A 163 11.60 -4.58 25.44
N LYS A 164 11.62 -4.32 26.76
CA LYS A 164 10.61 -3.47 27.43
C LYS A 164 11.21 -2.10 27.70
N GLN A 165 10.43 -1.04 27.46
CA GLN A 165 10.80 0.33 27.77
C GLN A 165 11.17 0.47 29.26
N GLU A 166 12.28 1.14 29.55
CA GLU A 166 12.60 1.51 30.93
C GLU A 166 11.59 2.52 31.47
N LEU A 167 11.16 2.35 32.73
CA LEU A 167 10.21 3.23 33.40
C LEU A 167 10.93 4.19 34.37
N PRO A 168 10.36 5.39 34.63
CA PRO A 168 10.98 6.39 35.50
C PRO A 168 11.02 5.99 36.99
N ASP A 169 10.36 4.91 37.39
CA ASP A 169 10.14 4.52 38.79
C ASP A 169 11.40 4.26 39.62
N ALA A 170 12.51 3.91 38.97
CA ALA A 170 13.75 3.51 39.65
C ALA A 170 15.02 4.08 39.00
N ALA A 171 14.88 5.08 38.12
CA ALA A 171 16.00 5.69 37.40
C ALA A 171 15.91 7.22 37.43
N LYS A 172 17.07 7.90 37.36
CA LYS A 172 17.12 9.35 37.16
C LYS A 172 16.58 9.66 35.77
N TRP A 173 15.56 10.53 35.70
CA TRP A 173 14.88 10.87 34.46
C TRP A 173 15.20 12.31 34.07
N GLY A 174 15.61 12.53 32.83
CA GLY A 174 15.98 13.84 32.31
C GLY A 174 15.99 13.85 30.78
N PRO A 175 16.48 14.93 30.14
CA PRO A 175 16.40 15.10 28.68
C PRO A 175 16.95 13.94 27.85
N HIS A 176 18.00 13.25 28.32
CA HIS A 176 18.55 12.05 27.69
C HIS A 176 17.59 10.84 27.62
N LYS A 177 16.46 10.88 28.34
CA LYS A 177 15.37 9.88 28.27
C LYS A 177 14.19 10.35 27.42
N TRP A 178 14.19 11.60 26.95
CA TRP A 178 13.09 12.13 26.14
C TRP A 178 13.12 11.59 24.72
N ASN A 179 11.98 11.66 24.05
CA ASN A 179 11.76 11.28 22.66
C ASN A 179 11.18 12.48 21.92
N GLU A 180 12.05 13.41 21.52
CA GLU A 180 11.64 14.65 20.84
C GLU A 180 10.92 14.34 19.50
N ASP A 181 11.35 13.27 18.82
CA ASP A 181 10.77 12.78 17.56
C ASP A 181 9.64 11.75 17.78
N TYR A 182 8.94 11.77 18.92
CA TYR A 182 7.96 10.72 19.26
C TYR A 182 6.89 10.53 18.18
N ARG A 183 6.51 11.58 17.45
CA ARG A 183 5.54 11.51 16.35
C ARG A 183 5.97 10.53 15.26
N ASP A 184 7.27 10.41 15.02
CA ASP A 184 7.85 9.51 14.01
C ASP A 184 8.36 8.21 14.64
N ARG A 185 9.07 8.27 15.78
CA ARG A 185 9.59 7.05 16.44
C ARG A 185 8.50 6.13 16.95
N ASN A 186 7.32 6.65 17.30
CA ASN A 186 6.17 5.84 17.68
C ASN A 186 5.53 5.14 16.47
N ARG A 187 5.95 5.46 15.23
CA ARG A 187 5.47 4.84 13.99
C ARG A 187 6.40 3.77 13.44
N ILE A 188 7.48 3.44 14.15
CA ILE A 188 8.34 2.31 13.78
C ILE A 188 7.53 1.02 13.89
N ASN A 189 7.30 0.35 12.75
CA ASN A 189 6.33 -0.73 12.67
C ASN A 189 6.87 -2.10 13.09
N CYS A 190 8.19 -2.32 13.01
CA CYS A 190 8.77 -3.64 13.15
C CYS A 190 9.95 -3.63 14.14
N TYR A 191 10.11 -4.72 14.88
CA TYR A 191 11.34 -4.99 15.63
C TYR A 191 12.45 -5.46 14.69
N PRO A 192 13.74 -5.31 15.07
CA PRO A 192 14.86 -5.80 14.26
C PRO A 192 14.85 -7.32 13.98
N THR A 193 14.13 -8.09 14.79
CA THR A 193 13.94 -9.54 14.60
C THR A 193 13.12 -9.87 13.35
N GLY A 194 12.46 -8.87 12.74
CA GLY A 194 11.67 -9.03 11.53
C GLY A 194 10.28 -9.62 11.78
N THR A 195 9.55 -9.82 10.68
CA THR A 195 8.19 -10.38 10.67
C THR A 195 7.96 -11.20 9.40
N ALA A 196 6.70 -11.52 9.11
CA ALA A 196 6.26 -12.34 7.99
C ALA A 196 6.88 -11.90 6.63
N PRO A 197 7.73 -12.73 6.00
CA PRO A 197 8.40 -12.36 4.75
C PRO A 197 7.44 -12.01 3.61
N CYS A 198 6.30 -12.70 3.53
CA CYS A 198 5.30 -12.45 2.49
C CYS A 198 4.66 -11.04 2.56
N LYS A 199 4.57 -10.44 3.76
CA LYS A 199 4.13 -9.04 3.94
C LYS A 199 5.25 -8.07 3.59
N THR A 200 6.47 -8.36 4.03
CA THR A 200 7.64 -7.50 3.78
C THR A 200 7.98 -7.43 2.30
N ALA A 201 7.96 -8.55 1.58
CA ALA A 201 8.30 -8.63 0.16
C ALA A 201 7.22 -8.07 -0.78
N CYS A 202 5.96 -7.97 -0.32
CA CYS A 202 4.87 -7.37 -1.07
C CYS A 202 4.98 -5.83 -0.99
N PRO A 203 5.12 -5.10 -2.11
CA PRO A 203 5.24 -3.63 -2.09
C PRO A 203 4.03 -2.92 -1.43
N ALA A 204 2.84 -3.51 -1.53
CA ALA A 204 1.64 -2.97 -0.89
C ALA A 204 1.48 -3.42 0.58
N HIS A 205 2.34 -4.31 1.07
CA HIS A 205 2.32 -4.88 2.43
C HIS A 205 0.98 -5.52 2.81
N ILE A 206 0.37 -6.23 1.86
CA ILE A 206 -0.88 -6.96 2.06
C ILE A 206 -0.76 -7.92 3.25
N ALA A 207 -1.81 -8.02 4.07
CA ALA A 207 -1.87 -8.91 5.23
C ALA A 207 -2.06 -10.39 4.82
N VAL A 208 -1.05 -10.99 4.18
CA VAL A 208 -1.10 -12.35 3.60
C VAL A 208 -1.56 -13.41 4.60
N GLN A 209 -0.88 -13.54 5.74
CA GLN A 209 -1.28 -14.47 6.80
C GLN A 209 -2.73 -14.25 7.26
N GLY A 210 -3.20 -12.99 7.23
CA GLY A 210 -4.55 -12.63 7.66
C GLY A 210 -5.62 -13.12 6.69
N TYR A 211 -5.49 -12.82 5.40
CA TYR A 211 -6.50 -13.29 4.43
C TYR A 211 -6.44 -14.80 4.24
N LEU A 212 -5.26 -15.43 4.36
CA LEU A 212 -5.15 -16.90 4.32
C LEU A 212 -5.90 -17.53 5.52
N LYS A 213 -5.75 -16.98 6.72
CA LYS A 213 -6.50 -17.44 7.91
C LYS A 213 -8.02 -17.29 7.70
N LYS A 214 -8.49 -16.14 7.22
CA LYS A 214 -9.92 -15.93 6.93
C LYS A 214 -10.43 -16.88 5.84
N ALA A 215 -9.64 -17.14 4.81
CA ALA A 215 -9.98 -18.10 3.76
C ALA A 215 -10.06 -19.55 4.30
N ALA A 216 -9.15 -19.95 5.20
CA ALA A 216 -9.22 -21.25 5.89
C ALA A 216 -10.51 -21.41 6.71
N GLU A 217 -10.99 -20.31 7.32
CA GLU A 217 -12.24 -20.24 8.08
C GLU A 217 -13.50 -20.15 7.19
N GLY A 218 -13.37 -20.10 5.86
CA GLY A 218 -14.49 -19.89 4.92
C GLY A 218 -15.04 -18.45 4.90
N LYS A 219 -14.37 -17.50 5.55
CA LYS A 219 -14.77 -16.09 5.65
C LYS A 219 -14.25 -15.28 4.46
N TYR A 220 -14.70 -15.62 3.25
CA TYR A 220 -14.14 -15.09 2.01
C TYR A 220 -14.33 -13.58 1.82
N THR A 221 -15.46 -13.01 2.25
CA THR A 221 -15.68 -11.56 2.17
C THR A 221 -14.70 -10.80 3.08
N GLU A 222 -14.49 -11.27 4.31
CA GLU A 222 -13.51 -10.66 5.23
C GLU A 222 -12.07 -10.83 4.73
N ALA A 223 -11.76 -11.96 4.09
CA ALA A 223 -10.47 -12.19 3.46
C ALA A 223 -10.21 -11.22 2.30
N LEU A 224 -11.22 -11.00 1.44
CA LEU A 224 -11.17 -10.05 0.35
C LEU A 224 -11.05 -8.61 0.84
N GLU A 225 -11.81 -8.21 1.87
CA GLU A 225 -11.69 -6.91 2.51
C GLU A 225 -10.24 -6.63 2.97
N LEU A 226 -9.58 -7.62 3.60
CA LEU A 226 -8.20 -7.48 4.05
C LEU A 226 -7.22 -7.21 2.91
N ILE A 227 -7.47 -7.80 1.73
CA ILE A 227 -6.67 -7.53 0.53
C ILE A 227 -6.97 -6.11 0.02
N LYS A 228 -8.25 -5.73 -0.08
CA LYS A 228 -8.69 -4.45 -0.67
C LYS A 228 -8.31 -3.21 0.11
N ARG A 229 -8.01 -3.34 1.40
CA ARG A 229 -7.37 -2.28 2.20
C ARG A 229 -6.02 -1.82 1.63
N GLU A 230 -5.30 -2.73 0.96
CA GLU A 230 -3.93 -2.53 0.48
C GLU A 230 -3.80 -2.61 -1.04
N ASN A 231 -4.77 -3.23 -1.72
CA ASN A 231 -4.74 -3.43 -3.15
C ASN A 231 -6.16 -3.30 -3.73
N PRO A 232 -6.48 -2.25 -4.50
CA PRO A 232 -7.78 -2.08 -5.13
C PRO A 232 -7.96 -2.92 -6.41
N PHE A 233 -6.93 -3.67 -6.82
CA PHE A 233 -6.91 -4.57 -7.98
C PHE A 233 -6.55 -6.02 -7.58
N PRO A 234 -7.23 -6.65 -6.61
CA PRO A 234 -6.93 -8.03 -6.21
C PRO A 234 -7.10 -9.07 -7.33
N ALA A 235 -8.09 -8.94 -8.21
CA ALA A 235 -8.41 -9.89 -9.28
C ALA A 235 -7.41 -9.79 -10.45
N VAL A 236 -6.99 -8.58 -10.80
CA VAL A 236 -5.84 -8.35 -11.70
C VAL A 236 -4.58 -8.94 -11.07
N CYS A 237 -4.25 -8.59 -9.83
CA CYS A 237 -3.03 -9.07 -9.19
C CYS A 237 -3.01 -10.60 -9.02
N GLY A 238 -4.16 -11.25 -8.83
CA GLY A 238 -4.25 -12.72 -8.78
C GLY A 238 -3.92 -13.43 -10.11
N ARG A 239 -3.76 -12.68 -11.20
CA ARG A 239 -3.42 -13.20 -12.54
C ARG A 239 -2.01 -12.84 -12.98
N ILE A 240 -1.56 -11.62 -12.68
CA ILE A 240 -0.33 -11.05 -13.25
C ILE A 240 0.75 -10.69 -12.22
N CYS A 241 0.52 -10.93 -10.92
CA CYS A 241 1.52 -10.59 -9.91
C CYS A 241 2.78 -11.45 -10.11
N ASN A 242 3.94 -10.86 -9.86
CA ASN A 242 5.22 -11.55 -9.92
C ASN A 242 5.52 -12.40 -8.67
N ARG A 243 4.56 -12.54 -7.76
CA ARG A 243 4.58 -13.46 -6.62
C ARG A 243 5.81 -13.34 -5.70
N ARG A 244 6.40 -12.14 -5.50
CA ARG A 244 7.49 -11.90 -4.52
C ARG A 244 7.16 -12.44 -3.12
N CYS A 245 5.88 -12.44 -2.75
CA CYS A 245 5.40 -13.01 -1.49
C CYS A 245 5.53 -14.54 -1.40
N GLU A 246 5.43 -15.25 -2.51
CA GLU A 246 5.70 -16.69 -2.62
C GLU A 246 7.20 -16.95 -2.65
N ASP A 247 7.97 -16.17 -3.41
CA ASP A 247 9.44 -16.28 -3.47
C ASP A 247 10.09 -16.10 -2.10
N ALA A 248 9.60 -15.12 -1.33
CA ALA A 248 10.10 -14.85 0.02
C ALA A 248 9.55 -15.82 1.09
N CYS A 249 8.55 -16.64 0.76
CA CYS A 249 7.83 -17.46 1.73
C CYS A 249 8.78 -18.39 2.49
N THR A 250 8.77 -18.29 3.83
CA THR A 250 9.58 -19.15 4.70
C THR A 250 9.37 -20.64 4.42
N ARG A 251 8.16 -21.05 4.02
CA ARG A 251 7.88 -22.45 3.70
C ARG A 251 8.69 -22.98 2.50
N GLY A 252 9.07 -22.10 1.57
CA GLY A 252 9.90 -22.45 0.41
C GLY A 252 11.33 -22.86 0.75
N THR A 253 11.83 -22.60 1.97
CA THR A 253 13.14 -23.12 2.41
C THR A 253 13.06 -24.55 2.97
N ILE A 254 11.84 -25.07 3.15
CA ILE A 254 11.56 -26.42 3.67
C ILE A 254 11.05 -27.32 2.55
N ASP A 255 10.02 -26.88 1.81
CA ASP A 255 9.48 -27.59 0.66
C ASP A 255 9.03 -26.63 -0.47
N ARG A 256 7.73 -26.54 -0.80
CA ARG A 256 7.19 -25.59 -1.79
C ARG A 256 6.50 -24.42 -1.08
N PRO A 257 6.67 -23.17 -1.56
CA PRO A 257 5.96 -22.02 -1.00
C PRO A 257 4.43 -22.18 -1.10
N LEU A 258 3.70 -21.36 -0.35
CA LEU A 258 2.25 -21.32 -0.46
C LEU A 258 1.83 -20.74 -1.82
N ALA A 259 0.72 -21.23 -2.39
CA ALA A 259 0.06 -20.66 -3.57
C ALA A 259 -0.76 -19.40 -3.20
N ILE A 260 -0.07 -18.41 -2.62
CA ILE A 260 -0.60 -17.16 -2.09
C ILE A 260 -1.41 -16.40 -3.16
N ASP A 261 -0.92 -16.39 -4.39
CA ASP A 261 -1.53 -15.70 -5.52
C ASP A 261 -2.77 -16.44 -6.04
N ALA A 262 -2.74 -17.77 -6.08
CA ALA A 262 -3.88 -18.59 -6.47
C ALA A 262 -5.04 -18.49 -5.46
N VAL A 263 -4.74 -18.42 -4.16
CA VAL A 263 -5.75 -18.12 -3.13
C VAL A 263 -6.29 -16.70 -3.28
N LYS A 264 -5.44 -15.72 -3.61
CA LYS A 264 -5.88 -14.34 -3.90
C LYS A 264 -6.84 -14.29 -5.07
N LYS A 265 -6.51 -14.98 -6.18
CA LYS A 265 -7.38 -15.09 -7.36
C LYS A 265 -8.74 -15.65 -6.98
N PHE A 266 -8.80 -16.77 -6.28
CA PHE A 266 -10.05 -17.38 -5.80
C PHE A 266 -10.91 -16.38 -4.99
N LEU A 267 -10.30 -15.65 -4.05
CA LEU A 267 -11.01 -14.66 -3.24
C LEU A 267 -11.52 -13.48 -4.09
N ALA A 268 -10.72 -13.05 -5.05
CA ALA A 268 -10.97 -11.88 -5.88
C ALA A 268 -11.99 -12.13 -7.02
N GLU A 269 -12.27 -13.39 -7.38
CA GLU A 269 -13.37 -13.71 -8.31
C GLU A 269 -14.71 -13.13 -7.83
N ARG A 270 -14.88 -12.95 -6.51
CA ARG A 270 -16.07 -12.32 -5.94
C ARG A 270 -16.27 -10.88 -6.42
N ASP A 271 -15.20 -10.14 -6.73
CA ASP A 271 -15.29 -8.76 -7.23
C ASP A 271 -15.82 -8.69 -8.67
N LEU A 272 -15.74 -9.79 -9.42
CA LEU A 272 -16.23 -9.85 -10.79
C LEU A 272 -17.76 -9.81 -10.86
N HIS A 273 -18.43 -10.19 -9.78
CA HIS A 273 -19.90 -10.24 -9.68
C HIS A 273 -20.44 -9.12 -8.78
N ALA A 274 -21.46 -8.40 -9.24
CA ALA A 274 -22.04 -7.27 -8.50
C ALA A 274 -22.66 -7.68 -7.16
N GLU A 275 -23.12 -8.92 -7.06
CA GLU A 275 -23.80 -9.47 -5.90
C GLU A 275 -22.84 -9.87 -4.79
N THR A 276 -21.55 -10.09 -5.11
CA THR A 276 -20.55 -10.59 -4.16
C THR A 276 -19.33 -9.70 -3.97
N ARG A 277 -19.18 -8.66 -4.79
CA ARG A 277 -18.05 -7.73 -4.72
C ARG A 277 -18.01 -6.99 -3.39
N PHE A 278 -16.80 -6.68 -2.94
CA PHE A 278 -16.61 -5.85 -1.76
C PHE A 278 -16.39 -4.40 -2.19
N VAL A 279 -17.28 -3.50 -1.77
CA VAL A 279 -17.15 -2.06 -2.00
C VAL A 279 -16.57 -1.43 -0.73
N PRO A 280 -15.37 -0.82 -0.78
CA PRO A 280 -14.79 -0.16 0.39
C PRO A 280 -15.66 0.97 0.93
N GLU A 281 -15.73 1.07 2.25
CA GLU A 281 -16.42 2.18 2.91
C GLU A 281 -15.67 3.51 2.73
N VAL A 282 -16.43 4.60 2.56
CA VAL A 282 -15.89 5.95 2.57
C VAL A 282 -15.79 6.42 4.02
N ASN A 283 -14.57 6.76 4.45
CA ASN A 283 -14.30 7.23 5.79
C ASN A 283 -13.52 8.56 5.77
N ILE A 284 -14.23 9.65 6.06
CA ILE A 284 -13.69 11.02 6.09
C ILE A 284 -13.22 11.43 7.50
N CYS A 285 -12.05 12.05 7.59
CA CYS A 285 -11.49 12.63 8.83
C CYS A 285 -12.16 13.96 9.23
N SER A 286 -13.50 14.02 9.21
CA SER A 286 -14.30 15.19 9.56
C SER A 286 -15.64 14.79 10.18
N ASN A 287 -16.15 15.56 11.15
CA ASN A 287 -17.49 15.35 11.72
C ASN A 287 -18.56 16.26 11.12
N VAL A 288 -18.16 17.25 10.32
CA VAL A 288 -19.05 18.28 9.77
C VAL A 288 -19.12 18.27 8.25
N GLN A 289 -18.33 17.40 7.62
CA GLN A 289 -18.30 17.23 6.17
C GLN A 289 -18.60 15.78 5.84
N GLU A 290 -19.43 15.58 4.81
CA GLU A 290 -19.71 14.26 4.24
C GLU A 290 -18.70 13.91 3.13
N ARG A 291 -18.19 14.93 2.44
CA ARG A 291 -17.15 14.86 1.40
C ARG A 291 -16.23 16.07 1.51
N TRP A 292 -15.02 15.95 1.00
CA TRP A 292 -14.12 17.09 0.81
C TRP A 292 -14.51 17.86 -0.45
N GLU A 293 -14.44 19.19 -0.37
CA GLU A 293 -14.75 20.08 -1.50
C GLU A 293 -13.56 20.23 -2.47
N GLU A 294 -12.34 19.95 -1.99
CA GLU A 294 -11.12 20.11 -2.77
C GLU A 294 -11.06 19.12 -3.94
N LYS A 295 -10.98 19.66 -5.16
CA LYS A 295 -10.84 18.87 -6.38
C LYS A 295 -9.40 18.43 -6.60
N ILE A 296 -9.19 17.14 -6.87
CA ILE A 296 -7.89 16.55 -7.19
C ILE A 296 -7.95 15.92 -8.58
N ALA A 297 -6.98 16.26 -9.43
CA ALA A 297 -6.86 15.72 -10.78
C ALA A 297 -5.81 14.61 -10.80
N ILE A 298 -6.14 13.48 -11.39
CA ILE A 298 -5.25 12.35 -11.61
C ILE A 298 -5.07 12.20 -13.12
N ILE A 299 -3.82 12.15 -13.59
CA ILE A 299 -3.50 12.19 -15.01
C ILE A 299 -2.89 10.83 -15.37
N GLY A 300 -3.68 10.00 -16.07
CA GLY A 300 -3.41 8.60 -16.38
C GLY A 300 -4.30 7.64 -15.58
N GLY A 301 -5.08 6.82 -16.30
CA GLY A 301 -5.98 5.79 -15.76
C GLY A 301 -5.32 4.41 -15.61
N GLY A 302 -4.01 4.34 -15.45
CA GLY A 302 -3.29 3.10 -15.13
C GLY A 302 -3.38 2.69 -13.66
N PRO A 303 -2.71 1.57 -13.26
CA PRO A 303 -2.80 1.06 -11.88
C PRO A 303 -2.41 2.08 -10.80
N ALA A 304 -1.38 2.92 -11.04
CA ALA A 304 -0.99 3.96 -10.09
C ALA A 304 -2.07 5.04 -9.93
N GLY A 305 -2.57 5.58 -11.04
CA GLY A 305 -3.61 6.62 -11.03
C GLY A 305 -4.92 6.12 -10.43
N MET A 306 -5.39 4.95 -10.86
CA MET A 306 -6.62 4.34 -10.33
C MET A 306 -6.49 3.94 -8.86
N SER A 307 -5.32 3.45 -8.43
CA SER A 307 -5.05 3.19 -7.00
C SER A 307 -5.14 4.47 -6.18
N CYS A 308 -4.49 5.54 -6.64
CA CYS A 308 -4.57 6.86 -6.00
C CYS A 308 -6.01 7.37 -5.92
N ALA A 309 -6.77 7.25 -7.02
CA ALA A 309 -8.16 7.64 -7.09
C ALA A 309 -9.03 6.88 -6.09
N ASN A 310 -8.86 5.55 -6.02
CA ASN A 310 -9.56 4.70 -5.06
C ASN A 310 -9.30 5.16 -3.62
N TYR A 311 -8.04 5.37 -3.23
CA TYR A 311 -7.73 5.78 -1.87
C TYR A 311 -8.24 7.18 -1.54
N LEU A 312 -8.14 8.14 -2.46
CA LEU A 312 -8.74 9.47 -2.28
C LEU A 312 -10.26 9.39 -2.15
N ALA A 313 -10.94 8.57 -2.95
CA ALA A 313 -12.38 8.36 -2.85
C ALA A 313 -12.78 7.77 -1.49
N THR A 314 -12.04 6.77 -0.98
CA THR A 314 -12.26 6.22 0.37
C THR A 314 -11.98 7.23 1.48
N MET A 315 -11.16 8.26 1.25
CA MET A 315 -10.92 9.36 2.20
C MET A 315 -11.98 10.48 2.14
N GLY A 316 -12.96 10.37 1.23
CA GLY A 316 -14.06 11.32 1.09
C GLY A 316 -13.92 12.33 -0.06
N TYR A 317 -12.94 12.20 -0.95
CA TYR A 317 -12.83 13.04 -2.15
C TYR A 317 -13.67 12.48 -3.30
N LEU A 318 -13.89 13.31 -4.33
CA LEU A 318 -14.41 12.90 -5.64
C LEU A 318 -13.34 13.18 -6.70
N PRO A 319 -12.29 12.33 -6.79
CA PRO A 319 -11.18 12.58 -7.71
C PRO A 319 -11.60 12.38 -9.16
N THR A 320 -11.06 13.21 -10.06
CA THR A 320 -11.24 13.06 -11.50
C THR A 320 -9.96 12.48 -12.12
N VAL A 321 -10.08 11.35 -12.78
CA VAL A 321 -9.03 10.71 -13.58
C VAL A 321 -9.19 11.14 -15.03
N PHE A 322 -8.14 11.73 -15.61
CA PHE A 322 -8.04 12.06 -17.03
C PHE A 322 -7.23 10.97 -17.72
N GLU A 323 -7.87 10.23 -18.62
CA GLU A 323 -7.29 9.12 -19.38
C GLU A 323 -7.31 9.48 -20.86
N LYS A 324 -6.15 9.33 -21.52
CA LYS A 324 -6.01 9.68 -22.94
C LYS A 324 -6.68 8.66 -23.86
N ASN A 325 -6.71 7.39 -23.46
CA ASN A 325 -7.27 6.31 -24.26
C ASN A 325 -8.79 6.20 -24.04
N GLU A 326 -9.42 5.33 -24.83
CA GLU A 326 -10.88 5.12 -24.81
C GLU A 326 -11.40 4.59 -23.47
N GLU A 327 -10.60 3.76 -22.77
CA GLU A 327 -10.97 3.08 -21.54
C GLU A 327 -9.82 3.16 -20.50
N PRO A 328 -10.12 3.27 -19.21
CA PRO A 328 -9.10 3.20 -18.17
C PRO A 328 -8.54 1.77 -18.01
N GLY A 329 -7.38 1.69 -17.37
CA GLY A 329 -6.63 0.47 -17.11
C GLY A 329 -5.14 0.61 -17.47
N GLY A 330 -4.77 1.58 -18.31
CA GLY A 330 -3.39 1.81 -18.74
C GLY A 330 -2.74 0.53 -19.27
N MET A 331 -1.50 0.24 -18.84
CA MET A 331 -0.78 -0.97 -19.26
C MET A 331 -1.49 -2.29 -18.92
N LEU A 332 -2.38 -2.33 -17.92
CA LEU A 332 -3.18 -3.53 -17.65
C LEU A 332 -4.09 -3.86 -18.83
N ARG A 333 -4.71 -2.82 -19.40
CA ARG A 333 -5.65 -2.94 -20.51
C ARG A 333 -4.93 -3.00 -21.86
N TYR A 334 -3.93 -2.15 -22.05
CA TYR A 334 -3.33 -1.94 -23.36
C TYR A 334 -1.99 -2.67 -23.57
N GLY A 335 -1.29 -3.02 -22.49
CA GLY A 335 -0.01 -3.74 -22.57
C GLY A 335 -0.14 -5.25 -22.39
N ILE A 336 -0.99 -5.70 -21.45
CA ILE A 336 -1.09 -7.12 -21.10
C ILE A 336 -2.10 -7.84 -22.00
N PRO A 337 -1.73 -8.95 -22.66
CA PRO A 337 -2.64 -9.70 -23.52
C PRO A 337 -3.83 -10.33 -22.77
N SER A 338 -4.97 -10.46 -23.45
CA SER A 338 -6.20 -11.02 -22.86
C SER A 338 -6.07 -12.45 -22.34
N TYR A 339 -5.19 -13.28 -22.90
CA TYR A 339 -5.00 -14.66 -22.41
C TYR A 339 -4.35 -14.73 -21.03
N LYS A 340 -3.71 -13.63 -20.57
CA LYS A 340 -3.22 -13.46 -19.19
C LYS A 340 -4.20 -12.67 -18.33
N LEU A 341 -4.81 -11.63 -18.90
CA LEU A 341 -5.67 -10.71 -18.18
C LEU A 341 -6.82 -10.23 -19.05
N GLU A 342 -8.00 -10.81 -18.82
CA GLU A 342 -9.21 -10.42 -19.53
C GLU A 342 -9.64 -8.98 -19.18
N LYS A 343 -10.22 -8.30 -20.17
CA LYS A 343 -10.50 -6.85 -20.07
C LYS A 343 -11.71 -6.53 -19.18
N ASP A 344 -12.59 -7.50 -19.00
CA ASP A 344 -13.73 -7.47 -18.10
C ASP A 344 -13.30 -7.56 -16.63
N VAL A 345 -12.24 -8.32 -16.31
CA VAL A 345 -11.62 -8.33 -14.96
C VAL A 345 -11.18 -6.92 -14.56
N ILE A 346 -10.45 -6.24 -15.45
CA ILE A 346 -9.99 -4.86 -15.22
C ILE A 346 -11.20 -3.93 -15.04
N LYS A 347 -12.21 -4.07 -15.91
CA LYS A 347 -13.42 -3.25 -15.87
C LYS A 347 -14.18 -3.43 -14.56
N ALA A 348 -14.35 -4.66 -14.08
CA ALA A 348 -15.09 -4.95 -12.86
C ALA A 348 -14.48 -4.26 -11.63
N GLU A 349 -13.14 -4.27 -11.51
CA GLU A 349 -12.45 -3.60 -10.40
C GLU A 349 -12.50 -2.07 -10.51
N ILE A 350 -12.43 -1.52 -11.74
CA ILE A 350 -12.60 -0.08 -11.98
C ILE A 350 -14.04 0.38 -11.69
N ASP A 351 -15.04 -0.45 -12.00
CA ASP A 351 -16.45 -0.13 -11.73
C ASP A 351 -16.71 0.03 -10.22
N ILE A 352 -16.01 -0.73 -9.36
CA ILE A 352 -16.03 -0.55 -7.90
C ILE A 352 -15.48 0.83 -7.51
N MET A 353 -14.41 1.28 -8.17
CA MET A 353 -13.83 2.61 -7.92
C MET A 353 -14.78 3.73 -8.35
N LYS A 354 -15.52 3.53 -9.44
CA LYS A 354 -16.57 4.47 -9.87
C LYS A 354 -17.72 4.52 -8.85
N GLU A 355 -18.12 3.37 -8.30
CA GLU A 355 -19.19 3.27 -7.29
C GLU A 355 -18.88 4.06 -6.01
N ILE A 356 -17.61 4.11 -5.58
CA ILE A 356 -17.20 4.89 -4.40
C ILE A 356 -17.04 6.40 -4.67
N GLY A 357 -17.07 6.83 -5.94
CA GLY A 357 -17.07 8.24 -6.35
C GLY A 357 -15.90 8.68 -7.24
N VAL A 358 -15.13 7.77 -7.84
CA VAL A 358 -14.10 8.14 -8.83
C VAL A 358 -14.75 8.51 -10.16
N GLU A 359 -14.49 9.74 -10.64
CA GLU A 359 -14.87 10.18 -11.99
C GLU A 359 -13.74 9.82 -12.96
N VAL A 360 -14.06 9.21 -14.11
CA VAL A 360 -13.07 8.91 -15.16
C VAL A 360 -13.50 9.60 -16.46
N ARG A 361 -12.65 10.48 -16.97
CA ARG A 361 -12.79 11.16 -18.26
C ARG A 361 -11.81 10.57 -19.25
N THR A 362 -12.32 9.70 -20.11
CA THR A 362 -11.54 9.04 -21.18
C THR A 362 -11.46 9.93 -22.42
N GLY A 363 -10.51 9.62 -23.32
CA GLY A 363 -10.26 10.41 -24.53
C GLY A 363 -9.74 11.83 -24.27
N VAL A 364 -9.17 12.10 -23.09
CA VAL A 364 -8.63 13.42 -22.72
C VAL A 364 -7.13 13.32 -22.46
N GLU A 365 -6.33 13.90 -23.35
CA GLU A 365 -4.88 14.00 -23.21
C GLU A 365 -4.47 15.35 -22.59
N VAL A 366 -4.10 15.32 -21.30
CA VAL A 366 -3.61 16.51 -20.60
C VAL A 366 -2.22 16.90 -21.15
N GLY A 367 -2.06 18.15 -21.55
CA GLY A 367 -0.95 18.67 -22.34
C GLY A 367 -1.33 18.96 -23.79
N LYS A 368 -2.44 18.40 -24.29
CA LYS A 368 -2.92 18.59 -25.66
C LYS A 368 -4.35 19.13 -25.70
N ASP A 369 -5.29 18.43 -25.10
CA ASP A 369 -6.71 18.80 -25.09
C ASP A 369 -7.02 19.80 -23.95
N VAL A 370 -6.36 19.62 -22.82
CA VAL A 370 -6.43 20.53 -21.65
C VAL A 370 -5.05 20.65 -21.01
N THR A 371 -4.74 21.77 -20.37
CA THR A 371 -3.45 21.98 -19.66
C THR A 371 -3.63 21.96 -18.14
N ILE A 372 -2.55 21.72 -17.39
CA ILE A 372 -2.57 21.82 -15.92
C ILE A 372 -3.03 23.22 -15.49
N ALA A 373 -2.63 24.29 -16.18
CA ALA A 373 -3.07 25.65 -15.90
C ALA A 373 -4.60 25.80 -16.03
N GLN A 374 -5.19 25.31 -17.12
CA GLN A 374 -6.65 25.32 -17.30
C GLN A 374 -7.38 24.49 -16.24
N LEU A 375 -6.80 23.37 -15.80
CA LEU A 375 -7.38 22.59 -14.71
C LEU A 375 -7.32 23.35 -13.37
N ARG A 376 -6.24 24.10 -13.09
CA ARG A 376 -6.19 24.99 -11.91
C ARG A 376 -7.31 26.02 -11.96
N GLU A 377 -7.58 26.63 -13.12
CA GLU A 377 -8.69 27.56 -13.33
C GLU A 377 -10.06 26.91 -13.09
N GLN A 378 -10.20 25.61 -13.39
CA GLN A 378 -11.39 24.80 -13.08
C GLN A 378 -11.49 24.38 -11.61
N GLY A 379 -10.61 24.87 -10.75
CA GLY A 379 -10.64 24.69 -9.30
C GLY A 379 -9.88 23.46 -8.78
N TYR A 380 -9.17 22.72 -9.62
CA TYR A 380 -8.31 21.62 -9.16
C TYR A 380 -7.16 22.17 -8.31
N LYS A 381 -6.94 21.56 -7.15
CA LYS A 381 -5.98 22.00 -6.13
C LYS A 381 -4.66 21.23 -6.16
N ALA A 382 -4.68 20.00 -6.66
CA ALA A 382 -3.50 19.16 -6.76
C ALA A 382 -3.60 18.19 -7.95
N PHE A 383 -2.44 17.78 -8.45
CA PHE A 383 -2.29 16.97 -9.65
C PHE A 383 -1.41 15.75 -9.36
N TYR A 384 -1.89 14.57 -9.72
CA TYR A 384 -1.07 13.35 -9.69
C TYR A 384 -0.81 12.85 -11.10
N VAL A 385 0.45 12.93 -11.55
CA VAL A 385 0.90 12.49 -12.86
C VAL A 385 1.32 11.03 -12.77
N ALA A 386 0.51 10.16 -13.38
CA ALA A 386 0.62 8.70 -13.34
C ALA A 386 0.48 8.08 -14.74
N ILE A 387 1.02 8.75 -15.76
CA ILE A 387 0.89 8.37 -17.18
C ILE A 387 1.69 7.11 -17.58
N GLY A 388 2.58 6.64 -16.70
CA GLY A 388 3.40 5.44 -16.93
C GLY A 388 4.57 5.65 -17.90
N CYS A 389 5.03 4.56 -18.52
CA CYS A 389 6.02 4.54 -19.61
C CYS A 389 5.37 3.98 -20.88
N GLN A 390 4.60 4.82 -21.56
CA GLN A 390 3.71 4.47 -22.66
C GLN A 390 4.37 4.39 -24.04
N GLY A 391 5.65 4.77 -24.18
CA GLY A 391 6.39 4.67 -25.44
C GLY A 391 7.33 3.47 -25.48
N GLY A 392 7.57 2.90 -26.66
CA GLY A 392 8.62 1.92 -26.89
C GLY A 392 9.98 2.57 -27.21
N ARG A 393 11.07 1.84 -26.94
CA ARG A 393 12.43 2.24 -27.37
C ARG A 393 12.83 1.54 -28.66
N LEU A 394 13.59 2.24 -29.50
CA LEU A 394 14.21 1.71 -30.71
C LEU A 394 15.72 1.52 -30.50
N PRO A 395 16.35 0.54 -31.16
CA PRO A 395 17.75 0.17 -30.94
C PRO A 395 18.79 1.16 -31.50
N GLY A 396 18.39 2.12 -32.34
CA GLY A 396 19.27 3.07 -33.02
C GLY A 396 20.05 2.45 -34.20
N ILE A 397 19.47 1.49 -34.91
CA ILE A 397 20.13 0.77 -36.01
C ILE A 397 19.55 1.14 -37.39
N PRO A 398 20.30 0.95 -38.48
CA PRO A 398 19.78 1.16 -39.84
C PRO A 398 18.52 0.32 -40.10
N GLY A 399 17.51 0.94 -40.73
CA GLY A 399 16.28 0.27 -41.16
C GLY A 399 15.23 0.04 -40.06
N GLU A 400 15.46 0.48 -38.82
CA GLU A 400 14.54 0.22 -37.69
C GLU A 400 13.16 0.88 -37.78
N THR A 401 12.95 1.75 -38.77
CA THR A 401 11.67 2.43 -39.06
C THR A 401 11.09 2.03 -40.41
N LEU A 402 11.58 0.95 -41.03
CA LEU A 402 11.00 0.42 -42.27
C LEU A 402 9.56 -0.05 -42.03
N GLU A 403 8.73 -0.04 -43.08
CA GLU A 403 7.38 -0.60 -42.98
C GLU A 403 7.46 -2.08 -42.54
N GLY A 404 6.63 -2.48 -41.57
CA GLY A 404 6.69 -3.80 -40.95
C GLY A 404 7.57 -3.86 -39.69
N THR A 405 8.15 -2.75 -39.25
CA THR A 405 8.77 -2.62 -37.91
C THR A 405 7.77 -2.03 -36.92
N ALA A 406 7.81 -2.47 -35.66
CA ALA A 406 7.00 -1.90 -34.58
C ALA A 406 7.73 -1.99 -33.24
N THR A 407 7.38 -1.12 -32.29
CA THR A 407 7.74 -1.38 -30.89
C THR A 407 6.74 -2.38 -30.29
N ALA A 408 7.17 -3.15 -29.30
CA ALA A 408 6.29 -4.09 -28.61
C ALA A 408 5.13 -3.39 -27.91
N ILE A 409 5.32 -2.15 -27.46
CA ILE A 409 4.28 -1.36 -26.81
C ILE A 409 3.18 -0.99 -27.80
N ASP A 410 3.55 -0.48 -28.98
CA ASP A 410 2.58 -0.11 -30.01
C ASP A 410 1.87 -1.36 -30.55
N PHE A 411 2.62 -2.43 -30.83
CA PHE A 411 2.06 -3.70 -31.30
C PHE A 411 1.06 -4.32 -30.31
N LEU A 412 1.42 -4.39 -29.02
CA LEU A 412 0.53 -4.94 -27.99
C LEU A 412 -0.68 -4.01 -27.74
N HIS A 413 -0.49 -2.69 -27.81
CA HIS A 413 -1.58 -1.73 -27.71
C HIS A 413 -2.61 -1.97 -28.83
N GLU A 414 -2.17 -2.05 -30.08
CA GLU A 414 -3.03 -2.34 -31.23
C GLU A 414 -3.72 -3.70 -31.07
N ALA A 415 -2.97 -4.74 -30.71
CA ALA A 415 -3.49 -6.09 -30.52
C ALA A 415 -4.51 -6.21 -29.35
N ASN A 416 -4.45 -5.31 -28.38
CA ASN A 416 -5.41 -5.24 -27.28
C ASN A 416 -6.62 -4.34 -27.59
N CYS A 417 -6.50 -3.38 -28.51
CA CYS A 417 -7.62 -2.54 -28.99
C CYS A 417 -8.42 -3.21 -30.12
N GLY A 418 -7.85 -4.21 -30.78
CA GLY A 418 -8.49 -5.01 -31.81
C GLY A 418 -7.63 -6.22 -32.15
N LYS A 419 -8.17 -7.19 -32.89
CA LYS A 419 -7.36 -8.33 -33.34
C LYS A 419 -6.45 -7.85 -34.47
N VAL A 420 -5.17 -7.56 -34.16
CA VAL A 420 -4.14 -7.40 -35.19
C VAL A 420 -4.06 -8.70 -35.99
N ALA A 421 -4.09 -8.60 -37.31
CA ALA A 421 -3.82 -9.73 -38.19
C ALA A 421 -2.34 -9.70 -38.56
N VAL A 422 -1.60 -10.72 -38.14
CA VAL A 422 -0.18 -10.88 -38.47
C VAL A 422 -0.07 -11.96 -39.54
N SER A 423 0.82 -11.77 -40.51
CA SER A 423 1.12 -12.75 -41.55
C SER A 423 2.63 -12.81 -41.79
N GLY A 424 3.12 -13.98 -42.19
CA GLY A 424 4.53 -14.18 -42.51
C GLY A 424 5.39 -14.42 -41.27
N LYS A 425 6.71 -14.30 -41.45
CA LYS A 425 7.74 -14.55 -40.43
C LYS A 425 7.92 -13.32 -39.56
N VAL A 426 7.85 -13.48 -38.24
CA VAL A 426 8.06 -12.38 -37.30
C VAL A 426 9.32 -12.61 -36.49
N VAL A 427 10.13 -11.56 -36.35
CA VAL A 427 11.27 -11.55 -35.42
C VAL A 427 10.98 -10.59 -34.27
N VAL A 428 11.11 -11.08 -33.04
CA VAL A 428 10.96 -10.27 -31.82
C VAL A 428 12.33 -10.06 -31.18
N VAL A 429 12.67 -8.82 -30.84
CA VAL A 429 13.97 -8.46 -30.25
C VAL A 429 13.77 -8.02 -28.81
N GLY A 430 14.20 -8.84 -27.85
CA GLY A 430 14.13 -8.56 -26.41
C GLY A 430 14.05 -9.84 -25.57
N GLY A 431 14.52 -9.78 -24.32
CA GLY A 431 14.55 -10.93 -23.40
C GLY A 431 13.53 -10.89 -22.24
N GLY A 432 12.72 -9.84 -22.12
CA GLY A 432 11.78 -9.67 -20.99
C GLY A 432 10.35 -10.17 -21.26
N ASN A 433 9.49 -10.12 -20.24
CA ASN A 433 8.09 -10.57 -20.33
C ASN A 433 7.32 -9.89 -21.49
N VAL A 434 7.59 -8.61 -21.77
CA VAL A 434 6.97 -7.88 -22.89
C VAL A 434 7.34 -8.50 -24.24
N ALA A 435 8.57 -9.01 -24.39
CA ALA A 435 9.01 -9.70 -25.60
C ALA A 435 8.28 -11.04 -25.77
N ILE A 436 8.13 -11.80 -24.67
CA ILE A 436 7.35 -13.05 -24.65
C ILE A 436 5.89 -12.78 -25.04
N ASP A 437 5.27 -11.74 -24.48
CA ASP A 437 3.90 -11.38 -24.80
C ASP A 437 3.73 -10.97 -26.25
N ALA A 438 4.62 -10.13 -26.79
CA ALA A 438 4.61 -9.78 -28.20
C ALA A 438 4.77 -11.02 -29.11
N ALA A 439 5.67 -11.93 -28.77
CA ALA A 439 5.92 -13.16 -29.53
C ALA A 439 4.68 -14.09 -29.56
N ARG A 440 4.07 -14.33 -28.39
CA ARG A 440 2.88 -15.19 -28.27
C ARG A 440 1.66 -14.55 -28.93
N VAL A 441 1.48 -13.24 -28.78
CA VAL A 441 0.41 -12.51 -29.48
C VAL A 441 0.60 -12.58 -30.99
N ALA A 442 1.81 -12.42 -31.51
CA ALA A 442 2.08 -12.53 -32.94
C ALA A 442 1.72 -13.91 -33.51
N LEU A 443 2.09 -15.01 -32.82
CA LEU A 443 1.66 -16.37 -33.21
C LEU A 443 0.14 -16.53 -33.18
N ARG A 444 -0.51 -16.12 -32.10
CA ARG A 444 -1.97 -16.23 -31.93
C ARG A 444 -2.74 -15.38 -32.96
N SER A 445 -2.08 -14.34 -33.49
CA SER A 445 -2.58 -13.41 -34.50
C SER A 445 -2.32 -13.84 -35.95
N GLY A 446 -1.67 -14.99 -36.18
CA GLY A 446 -1.54 -15.59 -37.52
C GLY A 446 -0.14 -15.62 -38.14
N ALA A 447 0.90 -15.22 -37.39
CA ALA A 447 2.28 -15.37 -37.85
C ALA A 447 2.59 -16.83 -38.25
N SER A 448 3.31 -17.04 -39.36
CA SER A 448 3.69 -18.38 -39.81
C SER A 448 4.80 -18.98 -38.96
N SER A 449 5.69 -18.14 -38.44
CA SER A 449 6.69 -18.50 -37.44
C SER A 449 7.12 -17.26 -36.66
N VAL A 450 7.46 -17.44 -35.38
CA VAL A 450 8.03 -16.37 -34.55
C VAL A 450 9.37 -16.81 -33.98
N THR A 451 10.40 -15.99 -34.21
CA THR A 451 11.71 -16.16 -33.58
C THR A 451 12.01 -14.98 -32.69
N MET A 452 12.32 -15.24 -31.43
CA MET A 452 12.68 -14.23 -30.43
C MET A 452 14.18 -14.26 -30.16
N LEU A 453 14.83 -13.11 -30.18
CA LEU A 453 16.25 -12.96 -29.90
C LEU A 453 16.48 -12.00 -28.74
N SER A 454 17.43 -12.33 -27.87
CA SER A 454 17.80 -11.52 -26.70
C SER A 454 19.30 -11.33 -26.62
N LEU A 455 19.75 -10.23 -26.01
CA LEU A 455 21.17 -10.00 -25.72
C LEU A 455 21.67 -11.00 -24.67
N GLU A 456 20.79 -11.26 -23.71
CA GLU A 456 20.99 -12.15 -22.58
C GLU A 456 21.10 -13.60 -23.05
N THR A 457 21.99 -14.35 -22.41
CA THR A 457 22.01 -15.81 -22.47
C THR A 457 20.81 -16.38 -21.72
N GLU A 458 20.51 -17.65 -21.97
CA GLU A 458 19.34 -18.36 -21.43
C GLU A 458 19.24 -18.29 -19.89
N ASP A 459 20.38 -18.26 -19.18
CA ASP A 459 20.48 -18.23 -17.72
C ASP A 459 20.22 -16.85 -17.10
N ILE A 460 20.46 -15.76 -17.83
CA ILE A 460 20.28 -14.38 -17.35
C ILE A 460 19.15 -13.64 -18.07
N MET A 461 18.33 -14.35 -18.86
CA MET A 461 17.17 -13.78 -19.54
C MET A 461 16.17 -13.20 -18.52
N PRO A 462 15.69 -11.94 -18.68
CA PRO A 462 14.78 -11.32 -17.71
C PRO A 462 13.41 -11.97 -17.60
N ALA A 463 12.94 -12.66 -18.65
CA ALA A 463 11.66 -13.38 -18.62
C ALA A 463 11.67 -14.56 -17.66
N SER A 464 10.52 -14.80 -17.00
CA SER A 464 10.39 -15.92 -16.06
C SER A 464 10.52 -17.27 -16.76
N LEU A 465 10.98 -18.29 -16.02
CA LEU A 465 11.11 -19.65 -16.55
C LEU A 465 9.76 -20.22 -17.04
N GLU A 466 8.67 -19.91 -16.33
CA GLU A 466 7.30 -20.31 -16.70
C GLU A 466 6.89 -19.67 -18.04
N GLU A 467 7.06 -18.35 -18.19
CA GLU A 467 6.69 -17.65 -19.42
C GLU A 467 7.52 -18.13 -20.63
N ARG A 468 8.79 -18.47 -20.42
CA ARG A 468 9.67 -19.03 -21.45
C ARG A 468 9.24 -20.43 -21.88
N ALA A 469 8.81 -21.27 -20.93
CA ALA A 469 8.28 -22.60 -21.23
C ALA A 469 6.99 -22.49 -22.05
N GLU A 470 6.05 -21.65 -21.61
CA GLU A 470 4.79 -21.41 -22.32
C GLU A 470 4.99 -20.84 -23.74
N ALA A 471 5.96 -19.93 -23.92
CA ALA A 471 6.29 -19.42 -25.25
C ALA A 471 6.78 -20.52 -26.19
N ARG A 472 7.59 -21.46 -25.69
CA ARG A 472 8.06 -22.62 -26.48
C ARG A 472 6.93 -23.59 -26.80
N GLU A 473 6.04 -23.83 -25.85
CA GLU A 473 4.84 -24.65 -26.06
C GLU A 473 3.90 -24.05 -27.12
N ASP A 474 3.79 -22.72 -27.17
CA ASP A 474 3.07 -21.99 -28.22
C ASP A 474 3.79 -22.06 -29.59
N GLY A 475 5.06 -22.47 -29.63
CA GLY A 475 5.86 -22.62 -30.85
C GLY A 475 6.84 -21.48 -31.14
N VAL A 476 7.11 -20.60 -30.16
CA VAL A 476 8.12 -19.53 -30.29
C VAL A 476 9.53 -20.13 -30.23
N VAL A 477 10.38 -19.80 -31.20
CA VAL A 477 11.80 -20.16 -31.18
C VAL A 477 12.58 -19.10 -30.39
N LEU A 478 13.20 -19.49 -29.28
CA LEU A 478 14.03 -18.58 -28.47
C LEU A 478 15.52 -18.77 -28.86
N ASN A 479 16.17 -17.69 -29.29
CA ASN A 479 17.58 -17.69 -29.68
C ASN A 479 18.36 -16.60 -28.91
N PRO A 480 18.85 -16.92 -27.69
CA PRO A 480 19.54 -15.97 -26.82
C PRO A 480 21.00 -15.69 -27.25
N GLY A 481 21.56 -14.58 -26.75
CA GLY A 481 22.96 -14.18 -26.98
C GLY A 481 23.21 -13.45 -28.31
N TRP A 482 22.25 -12.67 -28.80
CA TRP A 482 22.31 -11.96 -30.08
C TRP A 482 21.78 -10.52 -29.95
N GLY A 483 22.51 -9.55 -30.50
CA GLY A 483 22.09 -8.15 -30.59
C GLY A 483 21.78 -7.72 -32.02
N PRO A 484 20.78 -6.85 -32.25
CA PRO A 484 20.43 -6.43 -33.59
C PRO A 484 21.52 -5.52 -34.19
N LYS A 485 21.81 -5.68 -35.47
CA LYS A 485 22.82 -4.91 -36.22
C LYS A 485 22.18 -3.95 -37.23
N GLU A 486 21.27 -4.45 -38.06
CA GLU A 486 20.53 -3.67 -39.07
C GLU A 486 19.27 -4.43 -39.53
N VAL A 487 18.23 -3.69 -39.92
CA VAL A 487 17.03 -4.22 -40.55
C VAL A 487 17.16 -4.09 -42.06
N LEU A 488 16.90 -5.18 -42.78
CA LEU A 488 17.00 -5.27 -44.23
C LEU A 488 15.65 -4.99 -44.89
N GLY A 489 15.65 -4.27 -46.02
CA GLY A 489 14.45 -4.03 -46.81
C GLY A 489 14.56 -2.82 -47.74
N GLU A 490 13.73 -2.81 -48.79
CA GLU A 490 13.52 -1.66 -49.68
C GLU A 490 12.11 -1.11 -49.44
N GLY A 491 11.99 -0.12 -48.56
CA GLY A 491 10.69 0.46 -48.13
C GLY A 491 9.94 -0.40 -47.10
N ARG A 492 9.96 -1.74 -47.26
CA ARG A 492 9.38 -2.72 -46.34
C ARG A 492 10.41 -3.74 -45.87
N VAL A 493 10.29 -4.18 -44.63
CA VAL A 493 11.18 -5.19 -44.04
C VAL A 493 11.15 -6.51 -44.81
N SER A 494 12.32 -7.10 -45.02
CA SER A 494 12.50 -8.45 -45.58
C SER A 494 13.39 -9.34 -44.69
N GLY A 495 14.07 -8.76 -43.70
CA GLY A 495 14.89 -9.49 -42.74
C GLY A 495 15.60 -8.59 -41.75
N ILE A 496 16.37 -9.19 -40.85
CA ILE A 496 17.17 -8.49 -39.85
C ILE A 496 18.48 -9.26 -39.61
N VAL A 497 19.58 -8.51 -39.46
CA VAL A 497 20.91 -9.04 -39.16
C VAL A 497 21.19 -8.85 -37.67
N PHE A 498 21.75 -9.88 -37.04
CA PHE A 498 22.22 -9.84 -35.66
C PHE A 498 23.72 -10.12 -35.59
N LYS A 499 24.32 -9.63 -34.51
CA LYS A 499 25.71 -9.88 -34.11
C LYS A 499 25.76 -10.59 -32.76
N LYS A 500 26.74 -11.47 -32.56
CA LYS A 500 26.85 -12.26 -31.34
C LYS A 500 27.09 -11.35 -30.14
N CYS A 501 26.28 -11.47 -29.09
CA CYS A 501 26.51 -10.77 -27.83
C CYS A 501 27.45 -11.63 -26.97
N THR A 502 28.61 -11.09 -26.62
CA THR A 502 29.63 -11.80 -25.82
C THR A 502 29.50 -11.48 -24.33
N SER A 503 29.01 -10.29 -23.99
CA SER A 503 28.66 -9.89 -22.63
C SER A 503 27.51 -8.88 -22.65
N VAL A 504 26.65 -8.89 -21.64
CA VAL A 504 25.57 -7.90 -21.46
C VAL A 504 25.92 -6.85 -20.41
N PHE A 505 26.69 -7.26 -19.41
CA PHE A 505 27.04 -6.43 -18.26
C PHE A 505 28.55 -6.29 -18.14
N ASN A 506 29.01 -5.12 -17.72
CA ASN A 506 30.41 -4.92 -17.37
C ASN A 506 30.74 -5.51 -15.98
N ALA A 507 31.99 -5.38 -15.55
CA ALA A 507 32.47 -5.88 -14.25
C ALA A 507 31.74 -5.27 -13.03
N GLU A 508 31.17 -4.06 -13.17
CA GLU A 508 30.35 -3.43 -12.13
C GLU A 508 28.86 -3.79 -12.22
N HIS A 509 28.51 -4.82 -13.00
CA HIS A 509 27.14 -5.25 -13.28
C HIS A 509 26.23 -4.15 -13.86
N LYS A 510 26.83 -3.17 -14.56
CA LYS A 510 26.08 -2.17 -15.32
C LYS A 510 25.84 -2.68 -16.73
N PHE A 511 24.67 -2.37 -17.26
CA PHE A 511 24.30 -2.69 -18.63
C PHE A 511 25.27 -2.02 -19.62
N ALA A 512 26.06 -2.82 -20.32
CA ALA A 512 27.11 -2.39 -21.23
C ALA A 512 27.43 -3.57 -22.18
N PRO A 513 26.58 -3.83 -23.18
CA PRO A 513 26.72 -5.01 -24.01
C PRO A 513 27.95 -4.92 -24.94
N GLU A 514 28.66 -6.02 -25.05
CA GLU A 514 29.79 -6.23 -25.95
C GLU A 514 29.42 -7.26 -27.03
N TYR A 515 29.97 -7.07 -28.23
CA TYR A 515 29.60 -7.84 -29.40
C TYR A 515 30.82 -8.37 -30.15
N ASP A 516 30.69 -9.57 -30.71
CA ASP A 516 31.56 -10.05 -31.79
C ASP A 516 30.88 -9.75 -33.14
N GLU A 517 31.45 -8.81 -33.89
CA GLU A 517 30.92 -8.40 -35.19
C GLU A 517 31.31 -9.34 -36.34
N SER A 518 32.18 -10.33 -36.08
CA SER A 518 32.55 -11.35 -37.07
C SER A 518 31.53 -12.49 -37.12
N GLU A 519 30.83 -12.75 -36.02
CA GLU A 519 29.73 -13.71 -35.94
C GLU A 519 28.39 -13.03 -36.18
N LEU A 520 27.87 -13.19 -37.41
CA LEU A 520 26.59 -12.62 -37.83
C LEU A 520 25.58 -13.72 -38.18
N ILE A 521 24.32 -13.47 -37.87
CA ILE A 521 23.19 -14.26 -38.39
C ILE A 521 22.20 -13.33 -39.07
N THR A 522 21.59 -13.80 -40.15
CA THR A 522 20.53 -13.08 -40.86
C THR A 522 19.27 -13.93 -40.80
N LEU A 523 18.17 -13.30 -40.38
CA LEU A 523 16.85 -13.93 -40.35
C LEU A 523 15.92 -13.21 -41.32
N GLU A 524 15.24 -13.98 -42.17
CA GLU A 524 14.14 -13.47 -42.98
C GLU A 524 12.95 -13.11 -42.09
N ALA A 525 12.38 -11.93 -42.29
CA ALA A 525 11.29 -11.40 -41.48
C ALA A 525 10.39 -10.49 -42.31
N ASP A 526 9.08 -10.74 -42.24
CA ASP A 526 8.04 -9.87 -42.80
C ASP A 526 7.58 -8.82 -41.77
N MET A 527 7.92 -9.02 -40.49
CA MET A 527 7.70 -8.08 -39.40
C MET A 527 8.80 -8.19 -38.34
N VAL A 528 9.23 -7.06 -37.79
CA VAL A 528 10.20 -6.99 -36.68
C VAL A 528 9.59 -6.20 -35.52
N ILE A 529 9.57 -6.80 -34.33
CA ILE A 529 9.02 -6.18 -33.12
C ILE A 529 10.14 -5.93 -32.11
N PHE A 530 10.38 -4.67 -31.76
CA PHE A 530 11.40 -4.28 -30.78
C PHE A 530 10.80 -4.18 -29.37
N ALA A 531 11.26 -5.03 -28.47
CA ALA A 531 10.84 -5.15 -27.07
C ALA A 531 12.01 -4.85 -26.11
N ILE A 532 12.80 -3.82 -26.42
CA ILE A 532 14.06 -3.50 -25.73
C ILE A 532 13.93 -2.43 -24.63
N GLY A 533 12.69 -2.11 -24.22
CA GLY A 533 12.41 -1.21 -23.12
C GLY A 533 11.31 -0.20 -23.41
N GLN A 534 10.87 0.48 -22.35
CA GLN A 534 9.82 1.49 -22.39
C GLN A 534 10.39 2.87 -22.04
N THR A 535 9.68 3.91 -22.48
CA THR A 535 10.01 5.30 -22.19
C THR A 535 8.75 6.12 -21.91
N VAL A 536 8.93 7.24 -21.23
CA VAL A 536 7.87 8.22 -20.98
C VAL A 536 7.68 9.08 -22.22
N VAL A 537 6.43 9.39 -22.56
CA VAL A 537 6.07 10.36 -23.62
C VAL A 537 5.30 11.51 -22.97
N LEU A 538 6.00 12.56 -22.53
CA LEU A 538 5.39 13.67 -21.79
C LEU A 538 4.58 14.62 -22.68
N GLY A 539 5.03 14.85 -23.91
CA GLY A 539 4.50 15.94 -24.74
C GLY A 539 4.57 17.28 -23.99
N ASP A 540 3.49 18.05 -24.07
CA ASP A 540 3.35 19.36 -23.42
C ASP A 540 2.72 19.28 -22.01
N LEU A 541 2.54 18.08 -21.44
CA LEU A 541 1.85 17.87 -20.15
C LEU A 541 2.38 18.75 -18.99
N LEU A 542 3.69 18.83 -18.86
CA LEU A 542 4.39 19.53 -17.77
C LEU A 542 5.04 20.84 -18.23
N LYS A 543 4.67 21.33 -19.41
CA LYS A 543 5.17 22.58 -19.96
C LYS A 543 4.81 23.75 -19.03
N ASP A 544 5.74 24.68 -18.89
CA ASP A 544 5.63 25.87 -18.03
C ASP A 544 5.39 25.57 -16.53
N THR A 545 5.72 24.35 -16.08
CA THR A 545 5.75 23.99 -14.66
C THR A 545 7.17 24.04 -14.11
N LYS A 546 7.33 24.06 -12.79
CA LYS A 546 8.65 23.96 -12.14
C LYS A 546 9.18 22.54 -12.01
N VAL A 547 8.53 21.54 -12.63
CA VAL A 547 8.96 20.15 -12.51
C VAL A 547 10.34 19.96 -13.14
N GLU A 548 11.27 19.42 -12.36
CA GLU A 548 12.60 19.06 -12.82
C GLU A 548 12.62 17.66 -13.46
N PHE A 549 13.57 17.42 -14.36
CA PHE A 549 13.67 16.16 -15.10
C PHE A 549 15.05 15.50 -14.96
N PHE A 550 15.04 14.21 -14.67
CA PHE A 550 16.20 13.34 -14.75
C PHE A 550 16.30 12.72 -16.16
N ARG A 551 17.51 12.75 -16.74
CA ARG A 551 17.78 12.25 -18.11
C ARG A 551 16.84 12.82 -19.18
N GLY A 552 16.35 14.04 -18.98
CA GLY A 552 15.54 14.78 -19.94
C GLY A 552 14.07 14.36 -20.06
N VAL A 553 13.63 13.24 -19.46
CA VAL A 553 12.25 12.71 -19.66
C VAL A 553 11.56 12.19 -18.40
N TYR A 554 12.28 11.93 -17.30
CA TYR A 554 11.68 11.41 -16.06
C TYR A 554 11.51 12.53 -15.02
N PRO A 555 10.28 12.88 -14.60
CA PRO A 555 10.06 13.85 -13.54
C PRO A 555 10.76 13.49 -12.22
N VAL A 556 11.34 14.49 -11.56
CA VAL A 556 11.97 14.33 -10.24
C VAL A 556 10.98 14.69 -9.14
N ALA A 557 10.92 13.83 -8.12
CA ALA A 557 10.13 14.05 -6.91
C ALA A 557 10.77 13.43 -5.68
N ASP A 558 10.34 13.89 -4.51
CA ASP A 558 10.72 13.29 -3.23
C ASP A 558 10.16 11.86 -3.10
N LYS A 559 10.99 10.92 -2.65
CA LYS A 559 10.66 9.49 -2.64
C LYS A 559 9.58 9.10 -1.63
N LEU A 560 9.39 9.90 -0.57
CA LEU A 560 8.38 9.64 0.45
C LEU A 560 7.05 10.30 0.07
N THR A 561 7.10 11.55 -0.34
CA THR A 561 5.93 12.40 -0.53
C THR A 561 5.43 12.38 -1.97
N TYR A 562 6.24 11.93 -2.94
CA TYR A 562 5.96 11.97 -4.37
C TYR A 562 5.78 13.39 -4.93
N GLN A 563 6.09 14.42 -4.14
CA GLN A 563 5.95 15.82 -4.49
C GLN A 563 7.13 16.27 -5.37
N THR A 564 6.83 16.99 -6.44
CA THR A 564 7.85 17.58 -7.33
C THR A 564 8.30 18.95 -6.81
N ALA A 565 9.18 19.62 -7.57
CA ALA A 565 9.55 21.01 -7.32
C ALA A 565 8.38 22.01 -7.56
N GLU A 566 7.32 21.61 -8.27
CA GLU A 566 6.05 22.33 -8.24
C GLU A 566 5.14 21.77 -7.13
N PRO A 567 4.79 22.54 -6.09
CA PRO A 567 4.19 21.99 -4.87
C PRO A 567 2.85 21.27 -5.07
N ASP A 568 2.04 21.66 -6.05
CA ASP A 568 0.75 21.03 -6.33
C ASP A 568 0.83 19.86 -7.33
N ILE A 569 2.03 19.52 -7.83
CA ILE A 569 2.24 18.40 -8.76
C ILE A 569 3.00 17.28 -8.05
N PHE A 570 2.39 16.10 -8.10
CA PHE A 570 2.91 14.83 -7.59
C PHE A 570 3.07 13.87 -8.77
N VAL A 571 4.07 12.97 -8.72
CA VAL A 571 4.35 12.00 -9.79
C VAL A 571 4.49 10.60 -9.21
N GLY A 572 4.01 9.56 -9.88
CA GLY A 572 4.16 8.19 -9.38
C GLY A 572 3.80 7.11 -10.38
N GLY A 573 4.09 5.85 -10.03
CA GLY A 573 4.11 4.75 -10.98
C GLY A 573 5.32 4.82 -11.92
N ASP A 574 5.21 4.18 -13.09
CA ASP A 574 6.37 3.98 -13.97
C ASP A 574 6.98 5.29 -14.50
N VAL A 575 6.21 6.37 -14.59
CA VAL A 575 6.73 7.70 -14.97
C VAL A 575 7.77 8.23 -13.97
N PHE A 576 7.68 7.81 -12.71
CA PHE A 576 8.60 8.21 -11.64
C PHE A 576 9.70 7.16 -11.40
N THR A 577 9.35 5.87 -11.38
CA THR A 577 10.29 4.80 -11.01
C THR A 577 10.99 4.13 -12.20
N GLY A 578 10.55 4.41 -13.42
CA GLY A 578 10.72 3.50 -14.54
C GLY A 578 9.78 2.27 -14.43
N PRO A 579 9.72 1.43 -15.48
CA PRO A 579 8.81 0.29 -15.55
C PRO A 579 8.99 -0.69 -14.38
N LYS A 580 7.91 -0.97 -13.65
CA LYS A 580 7.85 -1.98 -12.57
C LYS A 580 6.58 -2.84 -12.71
N PHE A 581 6.29 -3.67 -11.70
CA PHE A 581 5.08 -4.49 -11.69
C PHE A 581 3.87 -3.69 -11.20
N ALA A 582 2.67 -4.14 -11.58
CA ALA A 582 1.41 -3.48 -11.19
C ALA A 582 1.27 -3.25 -9.68
N ILE A 583 1.75 -4.19 -8.86
CA ILE A 583 1.72 -4.08 -7.39
C ILE A 583 2.61 -2.94 -6.86
N ASP A 584 3.73 -2.63 -7.54
CA ASP A 584 4.58 -1.49 -7.20
C ASP A 584 3.84 -0.17 -7.51
N ALA A 585 3.15 -0.09 -8.65
CA ALA A 585 2.33 1.05 -9.04
C ALA A 585 1.14 1.27 -8.08
N ILE A 586 0.48 0.19 -7.65
CA ILE A 586 -0.62 0.22 -6.69
C ILE A 586 -0.15 0.78 -5.34
N ALA A 587 0.99 0.32 -4.84
CA ALA A 587 1.59 0.83 -3.61
C ALA A 587 1.94 2.33 -3.73
N ALA A 588 2.53 2.75 -4.85
CA ALA A 588 2.82 4.16 -5.11
C ALA A 588 1.56 5.04 -5.14
N GLY A 589 0.46 4.55 -5.72
CA GLY A 589 -0.83 5.25 -5.73
C GLY A 589 -1.39 5.48 -4.33
N LYS A 590 -1.24 4.50 -3.42
CA LYS A 590 -1.65 4.63 -2.00
C LYS A 590 -0.86 5.71 -1.28
N GLU A 591 0.45 5.70 -1.42
CA GLU A 591 1.31 6.70 -0.78
C GLU A 591 1.09 8.11 -1.35
N ALA A 592 0.85 8.22 -2.66
CA ALA A 592 0.48 9.48 -3.31
C ALA A 592 -0.87 10.02 -2.81
N ALA A 593 -1.86 9.17 -2.58
CA ALA A 593 -3.15 9.58 -2.02
C ALA A 593 -3.00 10.21 -0.61
N GLU A 594 -2.16 9.63 0.26
CA GLU A 594 -1.86 10.25 1.56
C GLU A 594 -1.20 11.62 1.39
N SER A 595 -0.26 11.76 0.45
CA SER A 595 0.41 13.04 0.18
C SER A 595 -0.53 14.10 -0.39
N LEU A 596 -1.40 13.74 -1.33
CA LEU A 596 -2.38 14.65 -1.91
C LEU A 596 -3.38 15.10 -0.84
N HIS A 597 -3.88 14.18 -0.01
CA HIS A 597 -4.74 14.52 1.12
C HIS A 597 -4.04 15.47 2.09
N ARG A 598 -2.77 15.20 2.45
CA ARG A 598 -1.97 16.11 3.29
C ARG A 598 -1.80 17.48 2.66
N PHE A 599 -1.49 17.55 1.38
CA PHE A 599 -1.28 18.79 0.67
C PHE A 599 -2.54 19.67 0.64
N VAL A 600 -3.67 19.13 0.15
CA VAL A 600 -4.90 19.93 -0.02
C VAL A 600 -5.55 20.32 1.31
N GLN A 601 -5.35 19.54 2.38
CA GLN A 601 -5.83 19.87 3.73
C GLN A 601 -4.83 20.67 4.57
N HIS A 602 -3.72 21.12 3.98
CA HIS A 602 -2.65 21.86 4.66
C HIS A 602 -2.09 21.10 5.88
N GLY A 603 -1.92 19.79 5.72
CA GLY A 603 -1.23 18.91 6.64
C GLY A 603 0.27 18.86 6.35
N HIS A 604 1.06 18.62 7.39
CA HIS A 604 2.50 18.43 7.26
C HIS A 604 2.80 17.17 6.46
N MET A 605 3.73 17.24 5.50
CA MET A 605 3.98 16.16 4.54
C MET A 605 4.68 14.93 5.13
N THR A 606 5.58 15.11 6.10
CA THR A 606 6.45 14.02 6.61
C THR A 606 6.21 13.62 8.07
N ILE A 607 5.98 14.58 8.97
CA ILE A 607 5.78 14.33 10.41
C ILE A 607 4.59 13.41 10.69
N GLY A 608 4.84 12.40 11.52
CA GLY A 608 3.85 11.43 11.99
C GLY A 608 3.30 10.54 10.88
N ARG A 609 3.92 10.55 9.70
CA ARG A 609 3.61 9.64 8.59
C ARG A 609 4.07 8.24 8.94
N ASN A 610 3.19 7.28 8.71
CA ASN A 610 3.54 5.87 8.88
C ASN A 610 4.43 5.46 7.72
N ARG A 611 5.65 4.99 8.00
CA ARG A 611 6.61 4.59 6.97
C ARG A 611 6.33 3.21 6.40
N ARG A 612 5.58 2.39 7.14
CA ARG A 612 5.26 1.00 6.78
C ARG A 612 6.53 0.19 6.52
N ASP A 613 7.58 0.49 7.29
CA ASP A 613 8.86 -0.19 7.20
C ASP A 613 8.77 -1.53 7.93
N PHE A 614 8.78 -2.60 7.16
CA PHE A 614 8.77 -3.97 7.68
C PHE A 614 10.10 -4.66 7.38
N ILE A 615 10.59 -5.41 8.36
CA ILE A 615 11.85 -6.15 8.25
C ILE A 615 11.49 -7.62 8.05
N GLU A 616 12.16 -8.29 7.14
CA GLU A 616 12.02 -9.72 6.92
C GLU A 616 12.74 -10.47 8.05
N LEU A 617 12.10 -11.51 8.60
CA LEU A 617 12.75 -12.36 9.59
C LEU A 617 13.94 -13.12 8.99
N ASP A 618 14.91 -13.49 9.83
CA ASP A 618 16.06 -14.30 9.39
C ASP A 618 15.64 -15.77 9.21
N LYS A 619 15.52 -16.20 7.95
CA LYS A 619 15.15 -17.57 7.58
C LYS A 619 16.24 -18.60 7.94
N GLU A 620 17.48 -18.17 8.13
CA GLU A 620 18.59 -19.06 8.50
C GLU A 620 18.63 -19.35 10.00
N ASP A 621 17.92 -18.62 10.84
CA ASP A 621 17.89 -18.81 12.29
C ASP A 621 16.56 -19.34 12.82
N ILE A 622 15.62 -19.76 11.97
CA ILE A 622 14.33 -20.31 12.44
C ILE A 622 14.42 -21.78 12.87
N LEU A 623 13.50 -22.17 13.76
CA LEU A 623 13.20 -23.55 14.11
C LEU A 623 11.72 -23.85 13.87
N VAL A 624 11.42 -24.87 13.06
CA VAL A 624 10.06 -25.35 12.76
C VAL A 624 9.97 -26.83 13.13
N GLU A 625 9.40 -27.14 14.30
CA GLU A 625 9.34 -28.52 14.83
C GLU A 625 8.18 -29.34 14.27
N SER A 626 7.03 -28.70 14.04
CA SER A 626 5.82 -29.33 13.52
C SER A 626 5.12 -28.41 12.53
N TYR A 627 4.72 -28.97 11.39
CA TYR A 627 4.00 -28.26 10.33
C TYR A 627 3.19 -29.24 9.47
N ASP A 628 2.24 -28.72 8.71
CA ASP A 628 1.41 -29.50 7.78
C ASP A 628 2.23 -29.98 6.57
N ASN A 629 2.27 -31.29 6.29
CA ASN A 629 3.04 -31.89 5.19
C ASN A 629 2.22 -32.07 3.89
N GLY A 630 1.08 -31.41 3.77
CA GLY A 630 0.24 -31.44 2.58
C GLY A 630 0.95 -30.85 1.37
N SER A 631 0.72 -31.46 0.20
CA SER A 631 1.25 -30.96 -1.07
C SER A 631 0.65 -29.60 -1.42
N ARG A 632 1.44 -28.74 -2.07
CA ARG A 632 0.95 -27.48 -2.64
C ARG A 632 -0.21 -27.76 -3.60
N GLN A 633 -1.27 -26.97 -3.49
CA GLN A 633 -2.40 -27.03 -4.40
C GLN A 633 -2.10 -26.14 -5.61
N ASP A 634 -2.29 -26.69 -6.80
CA ASP A 634 -2.11 -25.98 -8.06
C ASP A 634 -3.50 -25.84 -8.74
N PRO A 635 -3.84 -24.67 -9.32
CA PRO A 635 -5.08 -24.51 -10.05
C PRO A 635 -5.08 -25.39 -11.30
N GLY A 636 -6.25 -25.92 -11.64
CA GLY A 636 -6.43 -26.66 -12.89
C GLY A 636 -6.42 -25.74 -14.12
N VAL A 637 -6.33 -26.33 -15.31
CA VAL A 637 -6.54 -25.64 -16.58
C VAL A 637 -8.03 -25.68 -16.94
N VAL A 638 -8.57 -24.56 -17.45
CA VAL A 638 -9.97 -24.48 -17.91
C VAL A 638 -10.06 -24.57 -19.43
N PRO A 639 -11.19 -25.09 -19.98
CA PRO A 639 -11.41 -25.12 -21.43
C PRO A 639 -11.35 -23.72 -22.05
N VAL A 640 -10.51 -23.58 -23.06
CA VAL A 640 -10.29 -22.32 -23.78
C VAL A 640 -11.40 -22.11 -24.81
N LYS A 641 -12.07 -20.94 -24.78
CA LYS A 641 -13.14 -20.60 -25.74
C LYS A 641 -12.57 -20.16 -27.09
N ASP A 642 -11.49 -19.39 -27.06
CA ASP A 642 -10.74 -18.94 -28.24
C ASP A 642 -9.25 -18.73 -27.93
N LYS A 643 -8.43 -18.49 -28.95
CA LYS A 643 -6.95 -18.36 -28.81
C LYS A 643 -6.48 -17.27 -27.85
N PHE A 644 -7.34 -16.38 -27.35
CA PHE A 644 -7.01 -15.30 -26.42
C PHE A 644 -7.76 -15.41 -25.09
N SER A 645 -8.50 -16.48 -24.83
CA SER A 645 -9.16 -16.69 -23.53
C SER A 645 -8.15 -17.11 -22.46
N GLU A 646 -8.43 -16.72 -21.21
CA GLU A 646 -7.69 -17.22 -20.04
C GLU A 646 -7.82 -18.75 -19.93
N TYR A 647 -6.69 -19.45 -19.75
CA TYR A 647 -6.65 -20.92 -19.60
C TYR A 647 -6.34 -21.37 -18.19
N GLN A 648 -5.77 -20.50 -17.34
CA GLN A 648 -5.51 -20.84 -15.95
C GLN A 648 -6.80 -20.72 -15.14
N GLY A 649 -7.23 -21.82 -14.53
CA GLY A 649 -8.38 -21.84 -13.64
C GLY A 649 -8.14 -21.15 -12.31
N THR A 650 -9.09 -21.37 -11.39
CA THR A 650 -8.99 -20.96 -9.99
C THR A 650 -8.92 -22.20 -9.10
N LEU A 651 -8.42 -22.04 -7.88
CA LEU A 651 -8.53 -23.10 -6.88
C LEU A 651 -10.00 -23.36 -6.55
N THR A 652 -10.35 -24.60 -6.23
CA THR A 652 -11.63 -24.92 -5.59
C THR A 652 -11.61 -24.53 -4.12
N GLU A 653 -12.78 -24.41 -3.48
CA GLU A 653 -12.88 -24.18 -2.04
C GLU A 653 -12.11 -25.25 -1.22
N GLU A 654 -12.19 -26.52 -1.62
CA GLU A 654 -11.44 -27.59 -0.96
C GLU A 654 -9.93 -27.39 -1.08
N GLN A 655 -9.45 -27.02 -2.27
CA GLN A 655 -8.03 -26.71 -2.49
C GLN A 655 -7.60 -25.48 -1.67
N VAL A 656 -8.43 -24.45 -1.57
CA VAL A 656 -8.13 -23.26 -0.75
C VAL A 656 -7.98 -23.64 0.72
N ARG A 657 -8.88 -24.47 1.26
CA ARG A 657 -8.78 -24.95 2.66
C ARG A 657 -7.49 -25.74 2.88
N LYS A 658 -7.14 -26.66 1.97
CA LYS A 658 -5.88 -27.42 2.03
C LYS A 658 -4.66 -26.51 1.94
N GLU A 659 -4.65 -25.57 1.02
CA GLU A 659 -3.49 -24.70 0.77
C GLU A 659 -3.25 -23.71 1.91
N THR A 660 -4.32 -23.12 2.45
CA THR A 660 -4.23 -22.16 3.55
C THR A 660 -3.74 -22.79 4.86
N ALA A 661 -4.03 -24.08 5.09
CA ALA A 661 -3.54 -24.84 6.25
C ALA A 661 -2.00 -25.02 6.26
N ARG A 662 -1.33 -24.88 5.11
CA ARG A 662 0.14 -25.02 4.99
C ARG A 662 0.93 -23.85 5.58
N CYS A 663 0.26 -22.74 5.95
CA CYS A 663 0.90 -21.51 6.40
C CYS A 663 1.62 -21.70 7.74
N LEU A 664 2.92 -21.37 7.79
CA LEU A 664 3.75 -21.46 9.00
C LEU A 664 3.47 -20.36 10.05
N SER A 665 2.60 -19.40 9.76
CA SER A 665 2.27 -18.31 10.68
C SER A 665 3.49 -17.52 11.21
N CYS A 666 4.35 -17.09 10.29
CA CYS A 666 5.70 -16.57 10.53
C CYS A 666 5.80 -15.40 11.54
N GLY A 667 4.89 -14.43 11.45
CA GLY A 667 4.91 -13.21 12.28
C GLY A 667 3.82 -13.15 13.35
N ALA A 668 4.06 -12.32 14.37
CA ALA A 668 3.07 -11.89 15.36
C ALA A 668 3.25 -10.40 15.72
N SER A 669 2.21 -9.77 16.27
CA SER A 669 2.36 -8.47 16.93
C SER A 669 2.84 -8.67 18.37
N VAL A 670 3.65 -7.74 18.87
CA VAL A 670 4.22 -7.78 20.21
C VAL A 670 3.96 -6.45 20.89
N VAL A 671 3.50 -6.51 22.14
CA VAL A 671 3.21 -5.32 22.96
C VAL A 671 4.31 -5.12 23.98
N ASP A 672 4.90 -3.93 23.98
CA ASP A 672 5.66 -3.40 25.11
C ASP A 672 4.68 -2.85 26.15
N GLU A 673 4.38 -3.66 27.16
CA GLU A 673 3.51 -3.33 28.28
C GLU A 673 3.98 -2.09 29.05
N ASN A 674 5.29 -1.83 29.09
CA ASN A 674 5.83 -0.65 29.76
C ASN A 674 5.52 0.62 28.98
N ARG A 675 5.38 0.54 27.64
CA ARG A 675 5.03 1.68 26.79
C ARG A 675 3.53 1.82 26.55
N CYS A 676 2.76 0.76 26.79
CA CYS A 676 1.31 0.76 26.61
C CYS A 676 0.63 1.79 27.52
N ILE A 677 -0.31 2.54 26.95
CA ILE A 677 -1.15 3.52 27.68
C ILE A 677 -2.58 3.01 27.91
N GLY A 678 -2.91 1.79 27.47
CA GLY A 678 -4.22 1.18 27.71
C GLY A 678 -5.39 1.82 26.94
N CYS A 679 -5.12 2.41 25.77
CA CYS A 679 -6.13 3.11 24.97
C CYS A 679 -7.14 2.22 24.22
N GLY A 680 -6.88 0.92 24.09
CA GLY A 680 -7.80 -0.01 23.41
C GLY A 680 -7.85 0.06 21.88
N ILE A 681 -7.30 1.08 21.21
CA ILE A 681 -7.36 1.17 19.73
C ILE A 681 -6.81 -0.07 19.03
N CYS A 682 -5.75 -0.67 19.57
CA CYS A 682 -5.20 -1.91 19.02
C CYS A 682 -6.19 -3.09 19.04
N THR A 683 -7.12 -3.15 20.00
CA THR A 683 -8.15 -4.19 20.11
C THR A 683 -9.30 -3.91 19.14
N THR A 684 -9.70 -2.65 18.95
CA THR A 684 -10.74 -2.28 17.97
C THR A 684 -10.31 -2.53 16.53
N LYS A 685 -8.99 -2.48 16.24
CA LYS A 685 -8.44 -2.78 14.92
C LYS A 685 -8.15 -4.26 14.66
N CYS A 686 -8.27 -5.13 15.68
CA CYS A 686 -7.97 -6.54 15.54
C CYS A 686 -9.21 -7.32 15.07
N GLY A 687 -9.18 -7.82 13.83
CA GLY A 687 -10.22 -8.70 13.28
C GLY A 687 -10.02 -10.20 13.56
N PHE A 688 -9.11 -10.55 14.49
CA PHE A 688 -8.63 -11.91 14.71
C PHE A 688 -8.67 -12.34 16.18
N ASP A 689 -9.28 -11.53 17.04
CA ASP A 689 -9.37 -11.79 18.49
C ASP A 689 -8.01 -12.00 19.19
N ALA A 690 -6.96 -11.40 18.63
CA ALA A 690 -5.57 -11.68 19.01
C ALA A 690 -5.00 -10.70 20.04
N ILE A 691 -5.70 -9.64 20.41
CA ILE A 691 -5.18 -8.62 21.33
C ILE A 691 -6.31 -8.07 22.21
N HIS A 692 -6.06 -8.09 23.51
CA HIS A 692 -7.05 -7.82 24.55
C HIS A 692 -6.51 -6.85 25.60
N LEU A 693 -7.42 -6.13 26.26
CA LEU A 693 -7.08 -5.26 27.40
C LEU A 693 -7.23 -6.02 28.73
N TYR A 694 -6.23 -5.89 29.59
CA TYR A 694 -6.21 -6.47 30.93
C TYR A 694 -6.12 -5.35 31.97
N ARG A 695 -6.96 -5.39 33.00
CA ARG A 695 -7.03 -4.35 34.04
C ARG A 695 -5.91 -4.52 35.07
N GLU A 696 -4.69 -4.13 34.71
CA GLU A 696 -3.49 -4.32 35.54
C GLU A 696 -3.20 -3.17 36.51
N HIS A 697 -3.75 -1.99 36.23
CA HIS A 697 -3.51 -0.78 37.01
C HIS A 697 -4.81 -0.23 37.60
N PRO A 698 -5.53 -0.99 38.44
CA PRO A 698 -6.80 -0.53 39.02
C PRO A 698 -6.66 0.80 39.77
N GLU A 699 -5.47 1.11 40.27
CA GLU A 699 -5.14 2.37 40.94
C GLU A 699 -5.25 3.60 40.03
N ALA A 700 -5.09 3.43 38.71
CA ALA A 700 -5.19 4.51 37.73
C ALA A 700 -6.63 5.05 37.58
N SER A 701 -7.61 4.38 38.19
CA SER A 701 -9.00 4.83 38.23
C SER A 701 -9.32 5.71 39.44
N HIS A 702 -8.37 5.88 40.39
CA HIS A 702 -8.51 6.84 41.48
C HIS A 702 -8.12 8.24 41.00
N MET A 703 -9.07 9.17 41.07
CA MET A 703 -8.91 10.54 40.59
C MET A 703 -8.66 11.46 41.78
N VAL A 704 -7.68 12.36 41.66
CA VAL A 704 -7.36 13.36 42.68
C VAL A 704 -7.54 14.73 42.06
N THR A 705 -8.12 15.66 42.82
CA THR A 705 -8.25 17.06 42.39
C THR A 705 -6.87 17.67 42.16
N SER A 706 -6.78 18.63 41.24
CA SER A 706 -5.52 19.33 40.95
C SER A 706 -4.97 20.08 42.18
N GLU A 707 -5.86 20.54 43.07
CA GLU A 707 -5.56 21.16 44.35
C GLU A 707 -4.84 20.18 45.29
N ASP A 708 -5.30 18.92 45.33
CA ASP A 708 -4.77 17.91 46.23
C ASP A 708 -3.62 17.07 45.64
N LYS A 709 -3.20 17.34 44.40
CA LYS A 709 -2.20 16.53 43.67
C LYS A 709 -0.92 16.23 44.45
N PHE A 710 -0.45 17.17 45.28
CA PHE A 710 0.78 16.98 46.06
C PHE A 710 0.64 15.92 47.14
N SER A 711 -0.58 15.69 47.65
CA SER A 711 -0.86 14.61 48.60
C SER A 711 -0.62 13.23 47.99
N GLY A 712 -0.93 13.06 46.70
CA GLY A 712 -0.65 11.83 45.94
C GLY A 712 0.79 11.75 45.42
N ILE A 713 1.38 12.87 45.00
CA ILE A 713 2.73 12.92 44.41
C ILE A 713 3.83 12.73 45.46
N LEU A 714 3.72 13.35 46.64
CA LEU A 714 4.80 13.39 47.63
C LEU A 714 5.21 11.98 48.14
N PRO A 715 4.27 11.07 48.49
CA PRO A 715 4.62 9.69 48.86
C PRO A 715 5.36 8.95 47.73
N TYR A 716 4.93 9.14 46.48
CA TYR A 716 5.59 8.55 45.32
C TYR A 716 7.00 9.12 45.11
N MET A 717 7.17 10.44 45.25
CA MET A 717 8.49 11.09 45.16
C MET A 717 9.48 10.55 46.19
N ILE A 718 9.05 10.40 47.44
CA ILE A 718 9.89 9.83 48.52
C ILE A 718 10.27 8.38 48.17
N LYS A 719 9.29 7.54 47.82
CA LYS A 719 9.51 6.13 47.44
C LYS A 719 10.47 6.01 46.25
N ARG A 720 10.29 6.82 45.21
CA ARG A 720 11.13 6.85 44.02
C ARG A 720 12.56 7.31 44.34
N THR A 721 12.70 8.36 45.16
CA THR A 721 14.03 8.86 45.59
C THR A 721 14.79 7.78 46.34
N GLY A 722 14.12 7.08 47.26
CA GLY A 722 14.68 5.90 47.93
C GLY A 722 15.15 4.84 46.93
N LYS A 723 14.29 4.42 45.99
CA LYS A 723 14.66 3.44 44.95
C LYS A 723 15.89 3.86 44.15
N ILE A 724 15.99 5.13 43.77
CA ILE A 724 17.13 5.63 42.98
C ILE A 724 18.43 5.61 43.79
N ILE A 725 18.37 5.93 45.09
CA ILE A 725 19.55 5.94 45.97
C ILE A 725 20.04 4.52 46.28
N PHE A 726 19.12 3.59 46.57
CA PHE A 726 19.45 2.22 47.01
C PHE A 726 19.68 1.20 45.89
N LYS A 727 19.38 1.53 44.63
CA LYS A 727 19.62 0.66 43.46
C LYS A 727 21.02 0.87 42.83
N LYS A 728 21.90 1.62 43.51
CA LYS A 728 23.31 1.79 43.10
C LYS A 728 24.14 0.56 43.40
#